data_AF-A0A8C5JGY9-F1
#
_entry.id   AF-A0A8C5JGY9-F1
#
_cell.length_a   1.000
_cell.length_b   1.000
_cell.length_c   1.000
_cell.angle_alpha   90.00
_cell.angle_beta   90.00
_cell.angle_gamma   90.00
#
_symmetry.space_group_name_H-M   'P 1'
#
loop_
_entity.id
_entity.type
_entity.pdbx_description
1 polymer ?
#
loop_
_entity_poly.entity_id
_entity_poly.type
_entity_poly.pdbx_seq_one_letter_code
_entity_poly.pdbx_strand_id
1 'polypeptide(L)'
;GNPAATSISGLSCLLRVRNPEGDLLSLCVSPGQEFSSSGLKAFERTGFQNVLSGVYRSLVLPAASTSLTDAQLLCRQECSQDLCCDGFILSQLLLDAGTILCSLLSSPDVLICNAKGWSPTPTSAVGELCKGVSYDEKEKRFSFTLGGQVFSGTSQLMEESERNFTTYQEIYLWRGKLSHRISYKNSTKDLFYLMDNSQIQSDQNYSLSYQQYWIFRRKSSAEEALLWCLTRCAQEEEFCRMADLQSATDKYFVCTLYPEAQICDSSINQIPGNCATVLPWQPQTLYHKIVTLKSSVKSFYTRVPFQKVTEISVRNKTDMSRKTVSDGFFECERWCDADPCCTGFGFFNDSQLTGGKIVCVTLNSLGIQTCAEETRSAWHISNCTSPDAEFKIHPFGWYQKPADLKSTIPNLCPPVNLPFRPEKYMDAWQPLNMSSVLLDSSISHFEVVDVSRDISNDFSTARDFCLSACSKNQSCSVVTLEIQPSAIRCMFYPDTQMCAHGLQGHSCWVLIKEPATYIYRRQDLLQPISESDSTPRVYIPSQGYLLGKSQVIQVGSGWRSIRQFLGIPYAAPPLGERRFSAPEPPAWPEPWNASEPRAACWQPGDGEAPPESVSEDCLYLHIFVPDTTVQNMSVLLFFHNGGSYNAEEGKTTLDGSYLAAIGNVIVIMANYRVGVFGFLSTGSAEARGNAGLWDQLAALRWVQQNIASFGGNPGRVSVGAAGGGADVTSAHLLTDTAGTELFRRLLLMGGSAFSPASIITTRRAQTQAAALAEDVGCPSSTSEEIVACLRQLPARVLNDAQTKLLAISGPFQYWGPVMDGIYLQEPLAKALQRPRLRKIDLLIGSAQQDGLISRAKAIKKFEESQGRANSKTAFYQALQNSLGGEESNSFIEDAATWYYSLEHSTDDYSSFSRALENATRDQFITCPIINMASYWAAASQGNVFMYHVPETSTQSQEFLLDVQYVFGLPFYPKYEAQFTDEEKGLSLQIMQYLSNFINSGNPNYPHSFSRRMLGVVPAWPMYLSSDGGDNYKEFTASLPTLKGLKKADCSFWSDYIRRLKASTGEKNTPCESLDNNLSPGPNEKRFIMLISSVRKTAKNSDGDG
;
A
#
# COMPACT_ATOMS: atom_id res chain seq x y z
N GLY A 1 40.53 53.43 30.20
CA GLY A 1 41.34 53.67 31.39
C GLY A 1 42.44 52.64 31.57
N ASN A 2 43.41 52.58 30.64
CA ASN A 2 44.68 51.86 30.85
C ASN A 2 45.79 52.92 30.98
N PRO A 3 46.48 53.04 32.13
CA PRO A 3 47.48 54.10 32.35
C PRO A 3 48.77 53.91 31.54
N ALA A 4 49.01 52.72 30.96
CA ALA A 4 50.16 52.44 30.10
C ALA A 4 49.90 52.72 28.61
N ALA A 5 48.68 53.13 28.24
CA ALA A 5 48.30 53.43 26.86
C ALA A 5 48.48 54.92 26.53
N THR A 6 49.05 55.23 25.37
CA THR A 6 49.23 56.61 24.89
C THR A 6 48.11 56.97 23.92
N SER A 7 47.37 58.05 24.17
CA SER A 7 46.32 58.53 23.25
C SER A 7 46.88 59.54 22.23
N ILE A 8 46.47 59.42 20.98
CA ILE A 8 46.84 60.29 19.86
C ILE A 8 45.54 60.92 19.32
N SER A 9 45.46 62.25 19.30
CA SER A 9 44.21 62.98 18.98
C SER A 9 43.81 62.95 17.49
N GLY A 10 44.70 62.56 16.60
CA GLY A 10 44.45 62.37 15.17
C GLY A 10 45.75 62.11 14.41
N LEU A 11 45.66 61.41 13.29
CA LEU A 11 46.80 61.01 12.48
C LEU A 11 46.55 61.35 11.00
N SER A 12 47.53 61.90 10.30
CA SER A 12 47.50 62.04 8.85
C SER A 12 48.86 61.69 8.26
N CYS A 13 48.91 60.63 7.44
CA CYS A 13 50.13 60.21 6.76
C CYS A 13 50.20 60.81 5.35
N LEU A 14 51.22 61.61 5.08
CA LEU A 14 51.54 62.11 3.74
C LEU A 14 52.84 61.46 3.26
N LEU A 15 52.72 60.46 2.39
CA LEU A 15 53.87 59.74 1.83
C LEU A 15 54.61 60.65 0.82
N ARG A 16 55.75 61.22 1.22
CA ARG A 16 56.59 62.05 0.33
C ARG A 16 57.67 61.21 -0.34
N VAL A 17 57.42 60.78 -1.57
CA VAL A 17 58.44 60.18 -2.44
C VAL A 17 59.07 61.29 -3.30
N ARG A 18 60.40 61.37 -3.34
CA ARG A 18 61.12 62.23 -4.28
C ARG A 18 61.51 61.41 -5.52
N ASN A 19 61.06 61.84 -6.70
CA ASN A 19 61.70 61.45 -7.96
C ASN A 19 63.14 62.00 -7.98
N PRO A 20 64.15 61.34 -8.58
CA PRO A 20 65.47 61.93 -8.85
C PRO A 20 65.48 63.34 -9.47
N GLU A 21 64.40 63.77 -10.12
CA GLU A 21 64.26 65.12 -10.71
C GLU A 21 63.61 66.17 -9.77
N GLY A 22 63.18 65.78 -8.57
CA GLY A 22 62.81 66.71 -7.49
C GLY A 22 61.34 67.09 -7.33
N ASP A 23 60.46 66.75 -8.28
CA ASP A 23 59.04 67.09 -8.21
C ASP A 23 58.23 66.31 -7.16
N LEU A 24 57.21 66.98 -6.61
CA LEU A 24 56.26 66.44 -5.64
C LEU A 24 55.05 65.79 -6.36
N LEU A 25 55.05 64.46 -6.45
CA LEU A 25 53.93 63.69 -6.98
C LEU A 25 52.96 63.24 -5.88
N SER A 26 51.67 63.45 -6.10
CA SER A 26 50.57 62.92 -5.28
C SER A 26 50.28 61.48 -5.68
N LEU A 27 50.67 60.51 -4.86
CA LEU A 27 50.39 59.08 -5.09
C LEU A 27 49.09 58.64 -4.39
N CYS A 28 48.14 58.14 -5.17
CA CYS A 28 47.00 57.40 -4.63
C CYS A 28 47.46 56.00 -4.22
N VAL A 29 47.34 55.66 -2.93
CA VAL A 29 47.67 54.34 -2.41
C VAL A 29 46.54 53.36 -2.76
N SER A 30 46.86 52.27 -3.45
CA SER A 30 45.92 51.17 -3.65
C SER A 30 45.72 50.39 -2.34
N PRO A 31 44.48 50.16 -1.86
CA PRO A 31 44.26 49.36 -0.67
C PRO A 31 44.78 47.93 -0.85
N GLY A 32 45.62 47.46 0.09
CA GLY A 32 46.04 46.06 0.17
C GLY A 32 47.38 45.68 -0.48
N GLN A 33 48.19 46.63 -0.96
CA GLN A 33 49.55 46.34 -1.45
C GLN A 33 50.62 46.56 -0.36
N GLU A 34 51.42 45.53 -0.06
CA GLU A 34 52.52 45.61 0.91
C GLU A 34 53.79 46.22 0.29
N PHE A 35 54.24 47.37 0.80
CA PHE A 35 55.53 47.96 0.42
C PHE A 35 56.70 47.30 1.16
N SER A 36 57.68 46.81 0.41
CA SER A 36 59.01 46.41 0.93
C SER A 36 60.03 47.53 0.66
N SER A 37 60.26 48.40 1.63
CA SER A 37 61.34 49.38 1.57
C SER A 37 62.64 48.81 2.16
N SER A 38 63.76 49.04 1.47
CA SER A 38 65.08 48.67 1.96
C SER A 38 65.44 49.49 3.21
N GLY A 39 65.55 48.84 4.36
CA GLY A 39 65.99 49.45 5.62
C GLY A 39 65.00 49.39 6.78
N LEU A 40 63.73 49.01 6.56
CA LEU A 40 62.75 48.80 7.64
C LEU A 40 62.53 47.31 7.92
N LYS A 41 62.07 46.99 9.14
CA LYS A 41 61.70 45.62 9.52
C LYS A 41 60.58 45.12 8.59
N ALA A 42 60.74 43.90 8.07
CA ALA A 42 59.72 43.20 7.30
C ALA A 42 58.82 42.42 8.26
N PHE A 43 57.52 42.72 8.24
CA PHE A 43 56.51 42.09 9.10
C PHE A 43 55.57 41.24 8.26
N GLU A 44 55.21 40.07 8.76
CA GLU A 44 54.26 39.16 8.14
C GLU A 44 52.95 39.14 8.91
N ARG A 45 51.84 39.17 8.18
CA ARG A 45 50.49 38.96 8.71
C ARG A 45 50.34 37.50 9.15
N THR A 46 50.08 37.26 10.44
CA THR A 46 50.07 35.90 10.99
C THR A 46 48.74 35.17 10.85
N GLY A 47 47.63 35.90 10.68
CA GLY A 47 46.28 35.31 10.70
C GLY A 47 45.76 35.02 12.11
N PHE A 48 46.52 35.34 13.16
CA PHE A 48 46.09 35.25 14.55
C PHE A 48 45.54 36.59 15.02
N GLN A 49 44.54 36.55 15.90
CA GLN A 49 43.88 37.74 16.41
C GLN A 49 44.43 38.18 17.77
N ASN A 50 44.77 37.29 18.70
CA ASN A 50 45.21 37.69 20.04
C ASN A 50 46.49 36.95 20.50
N VAL A 51 47.13 37.46 21.56
CA VAL A 51 48.29 36.82 22.22
C VAL A 51 48.02 36.72 23.72
N LEU A 52 48.57 35.70 24.39
CA LEU A 52 48.43 35.58 25.85
C LEU A 52 49.20 36.67 26.61
N SER A 53 50.40 37.01 26.14
CA SER A 53 51.24 38.04 26.74
C SER A 53 52.20 38.63 25.70
N GLY A 54 52.80 39.79 26.02
CA GLY A 54 53.87 40.41 25.23
C GLY A 54 53.57 41.84 24.77
N VAL A 55 52.36 42.38 24.99
CA VAL A 55 52.07 43.78 24.70
C VAL A 55 52.70 44.67 25.77
N TYR A 56 53.69 45.48 25.37
CA TYR A 56 54.41 46.37 26.29
C TYR A 56 54.04 47.84 26.14
N ARG A 57 53.58 48.26 24.95
CA ARG A 57 53.17 49.65 24.67
C ARG A 57 51.97 49.65 23.73
N SER A 58 50.95 50.46 24.03
CA SER A 58 49.74 50.57 23.21
C SER A 58 49.44 52.02 22.88
N LEU A 59 49.22 52.31 21.59
CA LEU A 59 48.79 53.61 21.08
C LEU A 59 47.30 53.56 20.74
N VAL A 60 46.54 54.58 21.14
CA VAL A 60 45.10 54.69 20.95
C VAL A 60 44.80 55.82 19.98
N LEU A 61 44.07 55.52 18.90
CA LEU A 61 43.78 56.39 17.77
C LEU A 61 42.26 56.48 17.55
N PRO A 62 41.67 57.67 17.30
CA PRO A 62 40.26 57.78 16.91
C PRO A 62 40.05 57.28 15.47
N ALA A 63 39.12 56.34 15.27
CA ALA A 63 38.78 55.80 13.95
C ALA A 63 38.10 56.85 13.04
N ALA A 64 37.42 57.85 13.64
CA ALA A 64 36.77 58.93 12.91
C ALA A 64 37.74 59.84 12.11
N SER A 65 39.04 59.83 12.42
CA SER A 65 40.04 60.67 11.74
C SER A 65 41.31 59.92 11.30
N THR A 66 41.36 58.59 11.49
CA THR A 66 42.53 57.75 11.14
C THR A 66 42.08 56.52 10.36
N SER A 67 42.63 56.28 9.16
CA SER A 67 42.35 55.02 8.44
C SER A 67 43.12 53.84 9.04
N LEU A 68 42.60 52.62 8.87
CA LEU A 68 43.30 51.39 9.26
C LEU A 68 44.68 51.28 8.58
N THR A 69 44.81 51.75 7.33
CA THR A 69 46.06 51.77 6.57
C THR A 69 47.09 52.69 7.20
N ASP A 70 46.68 53.91 7.60
CA ASP A 70 47.58 54.88 8.23
C ASP A 70 48.02 54.40 9.62
N ALA A 71 47.10 53.81 10.39
CA ALA A 71 47.40 53.19 11.67
C ALA A 71 48.39 52.02 11.54
N GLN A 72 48.22 51.15 10.54
CA GLN A 72 49.16 50.06 10.25
C GLN A 72 50.56 50.59 9.91
N LEU A 73 50.63 51.67 9.12
CA LEU A 73 51.89 52.27 8.70
C LEU A 73 52.62 52.91 9.89
N LEU A 74 51.90 53.58 10.79
CA LEU A 74 52.41 54.07 12.08
C LEU A 74 52.96 52.92 12.95
N CYS A 75 52.19 51.86 13.16
CA CYS A 75 52.64 50.71 13.96
C CYS A 75 53.94 50.11 13.43
N ARG A 76 54.02 49.93 12.11
CA ARG A 76 55.21 49.40 11.44
C ARG A 76 56.41 50.32 11.59
N GLN A 77 56.20 51.64 11.56
CA GLN A 77 57.27 52.62 11.76
C GLN A 77 57.79 52.61 13.20
N GLU A 78 56.91 52.73 14.20
CA GLU A 78 57.27 52.66 15.62
C GLU A 78 58.01 51.36 15.96
N CYS A 79 57.49 50.21 15.50
CA CYS A 79 58.10 48.90 15.73
C CYS A 79 59.43 48.68 14.97
N SER A 80 59.66 49.43 13.89
CA SER A 80 60.95 49.42 13.17
C SER A 80 62.01 50.27 13.84
N GLN A 81 61.62 51.34 14.53
CA GLN A 81 62.53 52.21 15.29
C GLN A 81 62.94 51.58 16.64
N ASP A 82 62.03 50.83 17.28
CA ASP A 82 62.31 50.15 18.54
C ASP A 82 63.01 48.78 18.30
N LEU A 83 64.23 48.62 18.84
CA LEU A 83 64.98 47.36 18.77
C LEU A 83 64.31 46.21 19.53
N CYS A 84 63.54 46.52 20.58
CA CYS A 84 62.84 45.54 21.42
C CYS A 84 61.48 45.10 20.85
N CYS A 85 61.01 45.72 19.76
CA CYS A 85 59.74 45.41 19.14
C CYS A 85 59.86 44.22 18.16
N ASP A 86 59.13 43.15 18.45
CA ASP A 86 59.10 41.90 17.70
C ASP A 86 57.90 41.82 16.74
N GLY A 87 56.94 42.73 16.88
CA GLY A 87 55.70 42.78 16.12
C GLY A 87 54.70 43.78 16.70
N PHE A 88 53.49 43.80 16.16
CA PHE A 88 52.39 44.61 16.69
C PHE A 88 51.03 43.97 16.42
N ILE A 89 50.06 44.27 17.29
CA ILE A 89 48.64 43.99 17.09
C ILE A 89 47.97 45.29 16.61
N LEU A 90 47.14 45.18 15.58
CA LEU A 90 46.28 46.26 15.10
C LEU A 90 44.82 45.83 15.31
N SER A 91 44.11 46.53 16.20
CA SER A 91 42.69 46.26 16.52
C SER A 91 41.82 47.49 16.22
N GLN A 92 40.57 47.28 15.83
CA GLN A 92 39.54 48.32 15.75
C GLN A 92 38.35 47.90 16.63
N LEU A 93 37.96 48.80 17.54
CA LEU A 93 36.90 48.62 18.53
C LEU A 93 35.71 49.54 18.24
N LEU A 94 34.50 49.02 18.42
CA LEU A 94 33.22 49.66 18.12
C LEU A 94 32.70 50.54 19.28
N LEU A 95 33.59 51.31 19.89
CA LEU A 95 33.33 52.18 21.04
C LEU A 95 33.39 53.65 20.65
N ASP A 96 32.41 54.46 21.07
CA ASP A 96 32.35 55.93 20.94
C ASP A 96 32.90 56.47 19.61
N ALA A 97 32.15 56.26 18.52
CA ALA A 97 32.52 56.57 17.13
C ALA A 97 33.74 55.82 16.56
N GLY A 98 34.26 54.83 17.28
CA GLY A 98 35.26 53.88 16.83
C GLY A 98 36.68 54.22 17.29
N THR A 99 37.40 53.23 17.80
CA THR A 99 38.78 53.38 18.31
C THR A 99 39.70 52.36 17.64
N ILE A 100 40.86 52.80 17.14
CA ILE A 100 41.92 51.92 16.63
C ILE A 100 43.02 51.80 17.69
N LEU A 101 43.44 50.58 18.00
CA LEU A 101 44.55 50.27 18.90
C LEU A 101 45.74 49.74 18.10
N CYS A 102 46.92 50.29 18.38
CA CYS A 102 48.20 49.87 17.85
C CYS A 102 49.10 49.42 19.01
N SER A 103 49.18 48.11 19.24
CA SER A 103 49.83 47.51 20.42
C SER A 103 51.12 46.81 20.04
N LEU A 104 52.26 47.39 20.43
CA LEU A 104 53.59 46.85 20.16
C LEU A 104 53.88 45.61 21.03
N LEU A 105 54.46 44.59 20.40
CA LEU A 105 54.79 43.30 20.99
C LEU A 105 56.29 43.16 21.23
N SER A 106 56.66 42.60 22.38
CA SER A 106 58.00 42.10 22.66
C SER A 106 57.91 40.72 23.30
N SER A 107 58.64 39.76 22.74
CA SER A 107 58.77 38.38 23.22
C SER A 107 57.42 37.69 23.56
N PRO A 108 56.45 37.60 22.62
CA PRO A 108 55.16 36.98 22.86
C PRO A 108 55.30 35.50 23.29
N ASP A 109 54.42 35.04 24.18
CA ASP A 109 54.43 33.65 24.67
C ASP A 109 53.79 32.70 23.66
N VAL A 110 52.51 32.96 23.36
CA VAL A 110 51.66 32.13 22.50
C VAL A 110 50.71 33.02 21.71
N LEU A 111 50.61 32.79 20.40
CA LEU A 111 49.54 33.36 19.57
C LEU A 111 48.29 32.48 19.68
N ILE A 112 47.13 33.11 19.85
CA ILE A 112 45.82 32.47 20.04
C ILE A 112 44.80 33.03 19.04
N CYS A 113 43.71 32.29 18.80
CA CYS A 113 42.58 32.74 17.98
C CYS A 113 42.96 32.96 16.51
N ASN A 114 43.32 31.87 15.82
CA ASN A 114 43.56 31.86 14.37
C ASN A 114 42.25 32.13 13.62
N ALA A 115 42.24 33.12 12.73
CA ALA A 115 41.07 33.53 11.94
C ALA A 115 40.58 32.47 10.93
N LYS A 116 41.37 31.42 10.67
CA LYS A 116 40.98 30.23 9.88
C LYS A 116 40.58 29.02 10.74
N GLY A 117 40.66 29.13 12.06
CA GLY A 117 40.28 28.08 13.01
C GLY A 117 38.82 28.19 13.47
N TRP A 118 38.37 27.17 14.22
CA TRP A 118 37.04 27.14 14.81
C TRP A 118 36.92 28.16 15.97
N SER A 119 35.87 28.98 15.91
CA SER A 119 35.59 30.03 16.91
C SER A 119 34.57 29.52 17.95
N PRO A 120 34.89 29.58 19.26
CA PRO A 120 34.00 29.07 20.30
C PRO A 120 32.71 29.87 20.51
N THR A 121 31.76 29.25 21.20
CA THR A 121 30.57 29.94 21.74
C THR A 121 30.97 30.97 22.81
N PRO A 122 30.19 32.08 22.98
CA PRO A 122 30.56 33.20 23.86
C PRO A 122 30.70 32.85 25.35
N THR A 123 30.15 31.72 25.78
CA THR A 123 30.13 31.22 27.17
C THR A 123 31.28 30.27 27.51
N SER A 124 32.14 29.94 26.53
CA SER A 124 33.33 29.11 26.75
C SER A 124 34.53 29.95 27.19
N ALA A 125 35.45 29.36 27.96
CA ALA A 125 36.66 30.03 28.42
C ALA A 125 37.55 30.57 27.27
N VAL A 126 37.54 29.93 26.09
CA VAL A 126 38.26 30.43 24.91
C VAL A 126 37.45 31.50 24.16
N GLY A 127 36.11 31.50 24.22
CA GLY A 127 35.28 32.61 23.77
C GLY A 127 35.60 33.91 24.52
N GLU A 128 35.73 33.83 25.84
CA GLU A 128 36.18 34.94 26.69
C GLU A 128 37.63 35.36 26.39
N LEU A 129 38.57 34.42 26.20
CA LEU A 129 39.96 34.76 25.85
C LEU A 129 40.13 35.35 24.45
N CYS A 130 39.35 34.91 23.47
CA CYS A 130 39.48 35.35 22.07
C CYS A 130 38.82 36.68 21.80
N LYS A 131 37.62 36.93 22.35
CA LYS A 131 37.04 38.27 22.32
C LYS A 131 37.71 39.20 23.32
N GLY A 132 38.26 38.67 24.41
CA GLY A 132 38.97 39.41 25.45
C GLY A 132 38.10 40.34 26.30
N VAL A 133 36.79 40.42 26.05
CA VAL A 133 35.87 41.36 26.71
C VAL A 133 35.06 40.66 27.79
N SER A 134 35.13 41.20 29.01
CA SER A 134 34.14 40.98 30.08
C SER A 134 33.35 42.26 30.34
N TYR A 135 32.08 42.12 30.73
CA TYR A 135 31.20 43.23 31.08
C TYR A 135 30.58 43.00 32.45
N ASP A 136 30.76 43.95 33.36
CA ASP A 136 30.11 43.97 34.67
C ASP A 136 28.81 44.78 34.59
N GLU A 137 27.67 44.09 34.60
CA GLU A 137 26.34 44.71 34.55
C GLU A 137 26.05 45.63 35.74
N LYS A 138 26.62 45.35 36.93
CA LYS A 138 26.40 46.17 38.14
C LYS A 138 27.18 47.47 38.06
N GLU A 139 28.40 47.40 37.56
CA GLU A 139 29.32 48.55 37.48
C GLU A 139 29.23 49.31 36.15
N LYS A 140 28.45 48.80 35.16
CA LYS A 140 28.38 49.31 33.78
C LYS A 140 29.76 49.52 33.15
N ARG A 141 30.71 48.64 33.50
CA ARG A 141 32.10 48.70 33.07
C ARG A 141 32.42 47.49 32.20
N PHE A 142 32.94 47.76 31.01
CA PHE A 142 33.62 46.73 30.22
C PHE A 142 35.10 46.69 30.58
N SER A 143 35.71 45.51 30.48
CA SER A 143 37.16 45.34 30.49
C SER A 143 37.56 44.47 29.30
N PHE A 144 38.52 44.95 28.51
CA PHE A 144 39.06 44.26 27.33
C PHE A 144 40.53 43.90 27.57
N THR A 145 40.91 42.65 27.38
CA THR A 145 42.27 42.16 27.61
C THR A 145 42.99 41.87 26.31
N LEU A 146 44.09 42.57 26.05
CA LEU A 146 44.91 42.45 24.85
C LEU A 146 46.38 42.21 25.24
N GLY A 147 46.89 41.01 24.96
CA GLY A 147 48.29 40.65 25.19
C GLY A 147 48.81 40.85 26.61
N GLY A 148 47.95 40.64 27.61
CA GLY A 148 48.25 40.81 29.04
C GLY A 148 47.95 42.20 29.60
N GLN A 149 47.57 43.19 28.78
CA GLN A 149 47.10 44.49 29.24
C GLN A 149 45.58 44.55 29.29
N VAL A 150 45.02 45.13 30.37
CA VAL A 150 43.57 45.31 30.55
C VAL A 150 43.17 46.76 30.28
N PHE A 151 42.19 46.94 29.41
CA PHE A 151 41.60 48.22 29.01
C PHE A 151 40.17 48.29 29.54
N SER A 152 39.94 49.11 30.56
CA SER A 152 38.61 49.33 31.14
C SER A 152 37.93 50.59 30.59
N GLY A 153 36.61 50.59 30.50
CA GLY A 153 35.81 51.76 30.14
C GLY A 153 34.35 51.63 30.58
N THR A 154 33.61 52.74 30.44
CA THR A 154 32.19 52.85 30.78
C THR A 154 31.40 53.18 29.51
N SER A 155 30.32 52.45 29.23
CA SER A 155 29.44 52.68 28.08
C SER A 155 27.97 52.64 28.53
N GLN A 156 27.07 53.27 27.77
CA GLN A 156 25.63 53.24 28.02
C GLN A 156 24.93 52.23 27.12
N LEU A 157 24.35 51.18 27.73
CA LEU A 157 23.36 50.23 27.17
C LEU A 157 23.72 49.56 25.83
N MET A 158 23.90 48.24 25.85
CA MET A 158 23.98 47.41 24.65
C MET A 158 22.88 46.36 24.66
N GLU A 159 22.26 46.09 23.52
CA GLU A 159 21.39 44.93 23.32
C GLU A 159 22.22 43.64 23.19
N GLU A 160 21.61 42.49 23.45
CA GLU A 160 22.32 41.20 23.44
C GLU A 160 22.93 40.80 22.09
N SER A 161 22.43 41.40 21.01
CA SER A 161 22.88 41.24 19.62
C SER A 161 24.28 41.84 19.36
N GLU A 162 24.75 42.77 20.19
CA GLU A 162 25.95 43.57 19.91
C GLU A 162 27.22 43.14 20.69
N ARG A 163 27.29 41.90 21.19
CA ARG A 163 28.48 41.35 21.90
C ARG A 163 29.71 41.09 20.98
N ASN A 164 29.91 41.90 19.94
CA ASN A 164 31.04 41.89 19.01
C ASN A 164 31.75 43.26 19.02
N PHE A 165 32.52 43.51 20.08
CA PHE A 165 33.27 44.77 20.30
C PHE A 165 34.32 45.09 19.23
N THR A 166 34.82 44.09 18.50
CA THR A 166 36.03 44.19 17.67
C THR A 166 35.68 43.95 16.21
N THR A 167 35.81 44.97 15.36
CA THR A 167 35.47 44.89 13.92
C THR A 167 36.62 44.35 13.07
N TYR A 168 37.86 44.57 13.52
CA TYR A 168 39.08 44.14 12.85
C TYR A 168 40.16 43.89 13.91
N GLN A 169 40.88 42.78 13.82
CA GLN A 169 42.04 42.52 14.67
C GLN A 169 43.03 41.58 13.97
N GLU A 170 44.32 41.96 13.95
CA GLU A 170 45.40 41.20 13.28
C GLU A 170 46.75 41.40 13.97
N ILE A 171 47.63 40.41 13.84
CA ILE A 171 48.96 40.38 14.44
C ILE A 171 50.02 40.29 13.33
N TYR A 172 50.94 41.25 13.36
CA TYR A 172 52.07 41.39 12.44
C TYR A 172 53.38 41.10 13.18
N LEU A 173 54.18 40.12 12.73
CA LEU A 173 55.45 39.72 13.39
C LEU A 173 56.68 39.91 12.49
N TRP A 174 57.81 40.26 13.09
CA TRP A 174 59.08 40.49 12.39
C TRP A 174 59.88 39.20 12.14
N ARG A 175 60.53 39.11 10.96
CA ARG A 175 61.33 37.94 10.54
C ARG A 175 62.66 37.68 11.30
N GLY A 176 63.00 38.39 12.38
CA GLY A 176 64.28 38.23 13.13
C GLY A 176 64.45 36.99 14.03
N LYS A 177 65.59 36.89 14.72
CA LYS A 177 65.95 35.87 15.76
C LYS A 177 65.87 36.49 17.17
N LEU A 178 65.33 35.75 18.14
CA LEU A 178 64.92 36.24 19.48
C LEU A 178 65.17 35.20 20.59
N SER A 179 65.49 35.59 21.84
CA SER A 179 66.39 34.82 22.74
C SER A 179 65.87 34.15 24.05
N HIS A 180 65.53 34.90 25.11
CA HIS A 180 65.48 34.36 26.51
C HIS A 180 64.21 33.56 26.94
N ARG A 181 64.42 32.59 27.86
CA ARG A 181 63.53 31.50 28.35
C ARG A 181 62.68 31.80 29.60
N ILE A 182 61.59 31.04 29.79
CA ILE A 182 60.78 30.87 31.02
C ILE A 182 60.46 29.35 31.17
N SER A 183 59.96 28.87 32.32
CA SER A 183 59.67 27.44 32.58
C SER A 183 58.36 27.19 33.34
N TYR A 184 57.73 26.01 33.15
CA TYR A 184 56.46 25.60 33.77
C TYR A 184 56.48 24.15 34.32
N LYS A 185 55.58 23.84 35.27
CA LYS A 185 55.53 22.55 36.03
C LYS A 185 54.46 21.57 35.53
N ASN A 186 54.59 20.31 35.98
CA ASN A 186 54.25 19.10 35.24
C ASN A 186 53.20 18.21 35.95
N SER A 187 52.04 17.94 35.32
CA SER A 187 51.08 16.90 35.78
C SER A 187 49.99 16.43 34.77
N THR A 188 49.89 17.00 33.56
CA THR A 188 48.70 16.78 32.69
C THR A 188 48.83 15.65 31.67
N LYS A 189 49.99 15.00 31.59
CA LYS A 189 50.33 14.05 30.51
C LYS A 189 49.56 12.72 30.60
N ASP A 190 49.20 12.30 31.81
CA ASP A 190 48.59 10.99 32.09
C ASP A 190 47.13 10.85 31.60
N LEU A 191 46.52 11.96 31.13
CA LEU A 191 45.18 12.00 30.53
C LEU A 191 45.18 11.67 29.02
N PHE A 192 46.33 11.38 28.43
CA PHE A 192 46.51 11.21 26.99
C PHE A 192 47.35 9.99 26.65
N TYR A 193 47.07 9.36 25.50
CA TYR A 193 47.92 8.34 24.90
C TYR A 193 48.44 8.80 23.53
N LEU A 194 49.61 8.31 23.14
CA LEU A 194 50.21 8.57 21.82
C LEU A 194 49.56 7.65 20.79
N MET A 195 49.11 8.18 19.66
CA MET A 195 48.57 7.39 18.56
C MET A 195 49.67 6.82 17.66
N ASP A 196 49.39 5.66 17.04
CA ASP A 196 50.25 5.10 16.00
C ASP A 196 49.97 5.78 14.66
N ASN A 197 51.03 6.17 13.95
CA ASN A 197 50.96 6.77 12.61
C ASN A 197 50.32 5.83 11.58
N SER A 198 50.28 4.52 11.81
CA SER A 198 49.62 3.55 10.92
C SER A 198 48.09 3.71 10.86
N GLN A 199 47.48 4.36 11.86
CA GLN A 199 46.02 4.53 11.97
C GLN A 199 45.52 5.88 11.44
N ILE A 200 46.44 6.75 10.99
CA ILE A 200 46.18 8.14 10.61
C ILE A 200 46.30 8.30 9.10
N GLN A 201 45.23 8.80 8.47
CA GLN A 201 45.18 9.13 7.05
C GLN A 201 45.11 10.65 6.88
N SER A 202 45.79 11.19 5.85
CA SER A 202 45.74 12.62 5.52
C SER A 202 44.96 12.85 4.23
N ASP A 203 43.92 13.71 4.30
CA ASP A 203 43.16 14.17 3.14
C ASP A 203 43.00 15.69 3.18
N GLN A 204 43.62 16.39 2.22
CA GLN A 204 43.59 17.85 2.13
C GLN A 204 42.21 18.42 1.75
N ASN A 205 41.31 17.58 1.20
CA ASN A 205 39.94 17.98 0.90
C ASN A 205 38.98 17.79 2.09
N TYR A 206 39.43 17.13 3.17
CA TYR A 206 38.60 16.88 4.33
C TYR A 206 38.48 18.12 5.23
N SER A 207 37.28 18.69 5.27
CA SER A 207 36.97 19.88 6.07
C SER A 207 36.72 19.53 7.54
N LEU A 208 37.77 19.59 8.36
CA LEU A 208 37.70 19.39 9.82
C LEU A 208 37.90 20.72 10.57
N SER A 209 37.04 21.02 11.54
CA SER A 209 37.22 22.14 12.48
C SER A 209 38.44 21.92 13.37
N TYR A 210 39.33 22.92 13.49
CA TYR A 210 40.53 22.85 14.33
C TYR A 210 40.78 24.18 15.07
N GLN A 211 41.43 24.11 16.23
CA GLN A 211 42.02 25.28 16.89
C GLN A 211 43.54 25.20 16.75
N GLN A 212 44.21 26.30 16.42
CA GLN A 212 45.66 26.33 16.26
C GLN A 212 46.28 27.41 17.16
N TYR A 213 47.47 27.11 17.68
CA TYR A 213 48.26 27.95 18.57
C TYR A 213 49.74 27.91 18.18
N TRP A 214 50.42 29.06 18.19
CA TRP A 214 51.88 29.13 17.96
C TRP A 214 52.60 29.41 19.28
N ILE A 215 53.39 28.45 19.76
CA ILE A 215 54.13 28.51 21.03
C ILE A 215 55.59 28.80 20.74
N PHE A 216 56.12 29.94 21.16
CA PHE A 216 57.49 30.32 20.78
C PHE A 216 58.56 29.51 21.53
N ARG A 217 59.45 28.84 20.79
CA ARG A 217 60.56 28.01 21.33
C ARG A 217 61.48 28.77 22.28
N ARG A 218 61.49 30.10 22.14
CA ARG A 218 62.19 31.05 23.00
C ARG A 218 61.86 30.84 24.47
N LYS A 219 60.58 30.61 24.81
CA LYS A 219 60.05 30.55 26.19
C LYS A 219 59.50 29.18 26.60
N SER A 220 59.60 28.16 25.74
CA SER A 220 59.18 26.80 26.08
C SER A 220 60.09 25.78 25.39
N SER A 221 60.57 24.81 26.15
CA SER A 221 61.13 23.56 25.61
C SER A 221 60.06 22.76 24.85
N ALA A 222 60.48 21.73 24.11
CA ALA A 222 59.53 20.84 23.43
C ALA A 222 58.58 20.14 24.41
N GLU A 223 59.07 19.77 25.61
CA GLU A 223 58.25 19.15 26.65
C GLU A 223 57.25 20.14 27.27
N GLU A 224 57.66 21.39 27.51
CA GLU A 224 56.77 22.44 28.04
C GLU A 224 55.72 22.87 27.01
N ALA A 225 56.09 22.97 25.73
CA ALA A 225 55.16 23.24 24.63
C ALA A 225 54.14 22.11 24.45
N LEU A 226 54.57 20.84 24.57
CA LEU A 226 53.68 19.69 24.59
C LEU A 226 52.74 19.75 25.80
N LEU A 227 53.27 19.95 27.00
CA LEU A 227 52.47 20.00 28.22
C LEU A 227 51.44 21.14 28.18
N TRP A 228 51.80 22.31 27.65
CA TRP A 228 50.87 23.41 27.42
C TRP A 228 49.74 22.98 26.46
N CYS A 229 50.08 22.34 25.33
CA CYS A 229 49.13 21.87 24.33
C CYS A 229 48.14 20.84 24.90
N LEU A 230 48.65 19.84 25.62
CA LEU A 230 47.83 18.83 26.32
C LEU A 230 46.97 19.45 27.43
N THR A 231 47.49 20.43 28.17
CA THR A 231 46.72 21.13 29.22
C THR A 231 45.59 21.97 28.65
N ARG A 232 45.78 22.61 27.49
CA ARG A 232 44.69 23.28 26.77
C ARG A 232 43.65 22.28 26.26
N CYS A 233 44.08 21.16 25.68
CA CYS A 233 43.15 20.11 25.29
C CYS A 233 42.39 19.50 26.48
N ALA A 234 42.99 19.45 27.67
CA ALA A 234 42.31 19.01 28.89
C ALA A 234 41.20 19.99 29.32
N GLN A 235 41.48 21.31 29.29
CA GLN A 235 40.55 22.38 29.64
C GLN A 235 39.35 22.48 28.68
N GLU A 236 39.55 22.22 27.39
CA GLU A 236 38.47 22.15 26.40
C GLU A 236 37.75 20.78 26.47
N GLU A 237 36.82 20.62 27.41
CA GLU A 237 36.07 19.35 27.59
C GLU A 237 35.21 18.98 26.38
N GLU A 238 34.56 19.95 25.72
CA GLU A 238 33.59 19.71 24.65
C GLU A 238 34.22 19.66 23.25
N PHE A 239 35.25 20.49 23.00
CA PHE A 239 35.90 20.57 21.68
C PHE A 239 37.03 19.56 21.52
N CYS A 240 37.98 19.50 22.46
CA CYS A 240 39.26 18.83 22.20
C CYS A 240 39.27 17.34 22.54
N ARG A 241 39.58 16.52 21.53
CA ARG A 241 39.79 15.06 21.66
C ARG A 241 41.19 14.65 21.23
N MET A 242 41.80 15.37 20.30
CA MET A 242 43.17 15.13 19.86
C MET A 242 44.00 16.40 19.86
N ALA A 243 45.29 16.26 20.15
CA ALA A 243 46.27 17.34 20.15
C ALA A 243 47.53 16.91 19.38
N ASP A 244 47.90 17.68 18.36
CA ASP A 244 49.13 17.53 17.59
C ASP A 244 50.10 18.68 17.92
N LEU A 245 51.39 18.36 18.01
CA LEU A 245 52.46 19.34 18.22
C LEU A 245 53.51 19.21 17.11
N GLN A 246 53.54 20.18 16.19
CA GLN A 246 54.47 20.20 15.08
C GLN A 246 55.65 21.15 15.29
N SER A 247 56.84 20.68 14.93
CA SER A 247 58.09 21.42 14.84
C SER A 247 58.17 22.23 13.52
N ALA A 248 57.19 23.10 13.25
CA ALA A 248 57.02 23.76 11.95
C ALA A 248 58.18 24.71 11.56
N THR A 249 58.78 25.43 12.50
CA THR A 249 59.94 26.31 12.25
C THR A 249 60.90 26.34 13.44
N ASP A 250 62.13 26.80 13.24
CA ASP A 250 63.11 27.06 14.31
C ASP A 250 62.65 28.10 15.37
N LYS A 251 61.51 28.77 15.16
CA LYS A 251 61.03 29.87 16.01
C LYS A 251 59.90 29.47 16.96
N TYR A 252 58.99 28.61 16.51
CA TYR A 252 57.82 28.19 17.29
C TYR A 252 57.45 26.72 17.04
N PHE A 253 56.73 26.15 18.00
CA PHE A 253 55.95 24.93 17.84
C PHE A 253 54.52 25.32 17.45
N VAL A 254 53.88 24.50 16.63
CA VAL A 254 52.46 24.65 16.28
C VAL A 254 51.68 23.58 17.04
N CYS A 255 50.88 24.00 18.01
CA CYS A 255 49.92 23.15 18.69
C CYS A 255 48.59 23.24 17.94
N THR A 256 48.07 22.12 17.46
CA THR A 256 46.76 22.05 16.78
C THR A 256 45.86 21.09 17.55
N LEU A 257 44.70 21.59 17.97
CA LEU A 257 43.67 20.83 18.67
C LEU A 257 42.56 20.47 17.69
N TYR A 258 42.12 19.21 17.73
CA TYR A 258 41.07 18.67 16.89
C TYR A 258 39.96 18.03 17.73
N PRO A 259 38.70 18.07 17.26
CA PRO A 259 37.63 17.21 17.75
C PRO A 259 37.88 15.76 17.31
N GLU A 260 37.01 14.85 17.73
CA GLU A 260 37.12 13.44 17.34
C GLU A 260 36.93 13.27 15.82
N ALA A 261 37.98 12.82 15.14
CA ALA A 261 38.09 12.73 13.68
C ALA A 261 38.26 11.28 13.19
N GLN A 262 37.93 10.31 14.05
CA GLN A 262 37.73 8.93 13.65
C GLN A 262 36.50 8.83 12.72
N ILE A 263 36.70 8.20 11.56
CA ILE A 263 35.65 7.84 10.60
C ILE A 263 35.60 6.32 10.53
N CYS A 264 34.41 5.75 10.72
CA CYS A 264 34.16 4.32 10.62
C CYS A 264 33.32 3.99 9.37
N ASP A 265 33.52 2.79 8.82
CA ASP A 265 32.64 2.22 7.81
C ASP A 265 31.25 1.88 8.36
N SER A 266 30.23 1.92 7.50
CA SER A 266 28.84 1.57 7.83
C SER A 266 28.59 0.06 7.94
N SER A 267 29.56 -0.79 7.59
CA SER A 267 29.48 -2.25 7.74
C SER A 267 29.48 -2.66 9.21
N ILE A 268 28.48 -3.43 9.64
CA ILE A 268 28.35 -3.85 11.04
C ILE A 268 29.28 -5.04 11.37
N ASN A 269 29.57 -5.90 10.40
CA ASN A 269 30.12 -7.25 10.60
C ASN A 269 31.66 -7.29 10.77
N GLN A 270 32.34 -6.16 10.99
CA GLN A 270 33.81 -6.07 11.07
C GLN A 270 34.26 -5.13 12.19
N ILE A 271 34.79 -5.72 13.27
CA ILE A 271 35.19 -5.01 14.51
C ILE A 271 36.52 -5.57 15.04
N PRO A 272 37.50 -4.73 15.42
CA PRO A 272 37.65 -3.29 15.18
C PRO A 272 38.72 -3.05 14.09
N GLY A 273 38.36 -3.22 12.82
CA GLY A 273 39.33 -3.21 11.71
C GLY A 273 39.33 -1.96 10.83
N ASN A 274 38.20 -1.28 10.68
CA ASN A 274 37.93 -0.37 9.55
C ASN A 274 37.66 1.10 9.95
N CYS A 275 37.90 1.48 11.21
CA CYS A 275 37.83 2.87 11.63
C CYS A 275 39.21 3.53 11.51
N ALA A 276 39.32 4.62 10.75
CA ALA A 276 40.57 5.35 10.55
C ALA A 276 40.42 6.81 11.02
N THR A 277 41.50 7.39 11.55
CA THR A 277 41.52 8.81 11.92
C THR A 277 41.94 9.63 10.71
N VAL A 278 41.03 10.47 10.19
CA VAL A 278 41.29 11.29 8.99
C VAL A 278 41.54 12.74 9.42
N LEU A 279 42.72 13.26 9.09
CA LEU A 279 43.12 14.65 9.38
C LEU A 279 43.43 15.42 8.09
N PRO A 280 43.29 16.76 8.07
CA PRO A 280 43.63 17.56 6.90
C PRO A 280 45.12 17.48 6.48
N TRP A 281 46.00 17.25 7.47
CA TRP A 281 47.45 17.20 7.31
C TRP A 281 48.04 16.06 8.14
N GLN A 282 49.17 15.50 7.71
CA GLN A 282 49.88 14.47 8.48
C GLN A 282 50.44 15.08 9.78
N PRO A 283 50.08 14.58 10.97
CA PRO A 283 50.60 15.09 12.24
C PRO A 283 52.04 14.62 12.48
N GLN A 284 52.77 15.31 13.37
CA GLN A 284 54.13 14.89 13.76
C GLN A 284 54.09 13.97 14.99
N THR A 285 53.31 14.34 16.00
CA THR A 285 53.06 13.53 17.20
C THR A 285 51.64 13.80 17.68
N LEU A 286 50.73 12.87 17.41
CA LEU A 286 49.31 12.99 17.75
C LEU A 286 49.01 12.31 19.10
N TYR A 287 48.45 13.08 20.03
CA TYR A 287 47.98 12.60 21.32
C TYR A 287 46.45 12.59 21.36
N HIS A 288 45.86 11.49 21.83
CA HIS A 288 44.42 11.32 21.97
C HIS A 288 44.02 11.33 23.45
N LYS A 289 42.94 12.06 23.77
CA LYS A 289 42.45 12.31 25.13
C LYS A 289 41.65 11.11 25.63
N ILE A 290 42.10 10.49 26.72
CA ILE A 290 41.44 9.33 27.33
C ILE A 290 40.02 9.74 27.76
N VAL A 291 39.01 9.01 27.27
CA VAL A 291 37.60 9.31 27.56
C VAL A 291 37.23 8.75 28.94
N THR A 292 37.19 9.63 29.95
CA THR A 292 36.70 9.28 31.29
C THR A 292 35.17 9.32 31.33
N LEU A 293 34.52 8.15 31.25
CA LEU A 293 33.07 8.03 31.38
C LEU A 293 32.62 8.39 32.82
N LYS A 294 31.57 9.20 32.95
CA LYS A 294 30.98 9.54 34.26
C LYS A 294 30.20 8.34 34.82
N SER A 295 29.94 8.33 36.13
CA SER A 295 29.21 7.23 36.80
C SER A 295 27.71 7.20 36.47
N SER A 296 27.12 8.36 36.15
CA SER A 296 25.70 8.50 35.79
C SER A 296 25.53 8.79 34.29
N VAL A 297 24.48 8.21 33.71
CA VAL A 297 23.93 8.59 32.39
C VAL A 297 23.25 9.96 32.52
N LYS A 298 23.38 10.81 31.49
CA LYS A 298 22.78 12.15 31.38
C LYS A 298 21.51 12.16 30.54
N SER A 299 21.45 11.36 29.47
CA SER A 299 20.36 11.38 28.49
C SER A 299 19.44 10.16 28.65
N PHE A 300 18.13 10.34 28.45
CA PHE A 300 17.21 9.21 28.36
C PHE A 300 17.09 8.73 26.91
N TYR A 301 17.67 7.57 26.60
CA TYR A 301 17.70 7.03 25.24
C TYR A 301 16.42 6.27 24.92
N THR A 302 15.79 6.60 23.78
CA THR A 302 14.56 5.94 23.33
C THR A 302 14.87 4.89 22.27
N ARG A 303 14.35 3.65 22.44
CA ARG A 303 14.51 2.59 21.43
C ARG A 303 13.68 2.96 20.20
N VAL A 304 14.33 2.92 19.05
CA VAL A 304 13.77 3.22 17.73
C VAL A 304 12.98 1.98 17.26
N PRO A 305 11.69 2.10 16.89
CA PRO A 305 10.79 0.96 16.64
C PRO A 305 10.96 0.36 15.23
N PHE A 306 12.20 0.25 14.73
CA PHE A 306 12.52 -0.19 13.37
C PHE A 306 13.58 -1.31 13.38
N GLN A 307 13.34 -2.35 12.58
CA GLN A 307 14.24 -3.53 12.52
C GLN A 307 15.49 -3.27 11.69
N LYS A 308 15.43 -2.35 10.72
CA LYS A 308 16.49 -2.16 9.72
C LYS A 308 16.81 -0.69 9.53
N VAL A 309 18.08 -0.35 9.72
CA VAL A 309 18.60 1.00 9.53
C VAL A 309 19.71 0.96 8.49
N THR A 310 19.67 1.88 7.53
CA THR A 310 20.58 1.98 6.38
C THR A 310 21.10 3.41 6.24
N GLU A 311 22.19 3.64 5.50
CA GLU A 311 22.83 4.97 5.38
C GLU A 311 23.21 5.59 6.74
N ILE A 312 23.59 4.75 7.71
CA ILE A 312 24.06 5.19 9.04
C ILE A 312 25.44 5.85 8.93
N SER A 313 25.68 6.84 9.80
CA SER A 313 27.02 7.41 10.00
C SER A 313 27.54 6.99 11.37
N VAL A 314 28.56 6.12 11.37
CA VAL A 314 29.16 5.53 12.58
C VAL A 314 30.30 6.41 13.10
N ARG A 315 30.30 6.66 14.41
CA ARG A 315 31.34 7.39 15.14
C ARG A 315 32.40 6.47 15.74
N ASN A 316 31.97 5.41 16.43
CA ASN A 316 32.86 4.44 17.06
C ASN A 316 32.19 3.06 17.14
N LYS A 317 32.99 1.99 17.25
CA LYS A 317 32.57 0.60 17.43
C LYS A 317 33.35 -0.03 18.59
N THR A 318 32.64 -0.43 19.63
CA THR A 318 33.22 -0.94 20.88
C THR A 318 32.75 -2.37 21.17
N ASP A 319 33.69 -3.29 21.38
CA ASP A 319 33.41 -4.67 21.83
C ASP A 319 33.06 -4.68 23.33
N MET A 320 31.83 -5.11 23.63
CA MET A 320 31.26 -5.20 24.99
C MET A 320 31.17 -6.64 25.49
N SER A 321 31.64 -7.64 24.73
CA SER A 321 31.48 -9.08 25.00
C SER A 321 32.10 -9.56 26.32
N ARG A 322 32.97 -8.75 26.94
CA ARG A 322 33.62 -9.05 28.23
C ARG A 322 32.77 -8.61 29.45
N LYS A 323 31.56 -8.10 29.24
CA LYS A 323 30.69 -7.52 30.28
C LYS A 323 29.32 -8.19 30.26
N THR A 324 28.53 -7.99 31.31
CA THR A 324 27.12 -8.41 31.27
C THR A 324 26.36 -7.54 30.25
N VAL A 325 25.26 -8.06 29.70
CA VAL A 325 24.41 -7.31 28.76
C VAL A 325 23.97 -5.97 29.34
N SER A 326 23.63 -5.94 30.63
CA SER A 326 23.24 -4.72 31.36
C SER A 326 24.40 -3.73 31.48
N ASP A 327 25.57 -4.17 31.93
CA ASP A 327 26.73 -3.28 32.12
C ASP A 327 27.22 -2.72 30.78
N GLY A 328 27.25 -3.54 29.74
CA GLY A 328 27.59 -3.13 28.37
C GLY A 328 26.59 -2.13 27.78
N PHE A 329 25.29 -2.29 28.07
CA PHE A 329 24.26 -1.33 27.66
C PHE A 329 24.45 0.03 28.35
N PHE A 330 24.55 0.08 29.68
CA PHE A 330 24.79 1.33 30.43
C PHE A 330 26.13 1.99 30.08
N GLU A 331 27.13 1.22 29.66
CA GLU A 331 28.36 1.79 29.12
C GLU A 331 28.17 2.38 27.71
N CYS A 332 27.36 1.75 26.86
CA CYS A 332 27.04 2.28 25.53
C CYS A 332 26.30 3.64 25.61
N GLU A 333 25.34 3.78 26.54
CA GLU A 333 24.70 5.07 26.84
C GLU A 333 25.72 6.14 27.27
N ARG A 334 26.68 5.78 28.14
CA ARG A 334 27.74 6.68 28.60
C ARG A 334 28.73 7.06 27.50
N TRP A 335 29.03 6.15 26.56
CA TRP A 335 29.84 6.47 25.37
C TRP A 335 29.15 7.52 24.50
N CYS A 336 27.83 7.42 24.30
CA CYS A 336 27.08 8.42 23.56
C CYS A 336 26.96 9.75 24.32
N ASP A 337 26.78 9.74 25.64
CA ASP A 337 26.78 10.96 26.49
C ASP A 337 28.14 11.67 26.58
N ALA A 338 29.23 10.96 26.27
CA ALA A 338 30.58 11.50 26.21
C ALA A 338 30.93 12.12 24.84
N ASP A 339 30.23 11.77 23.77
CA ASP A 339 30.44 12.31 22.42
C ASP A 339 29.41 13.41 22.09
N PRO A 340 29.82 14.69 21.97
CA PRO A 340 28.91 15.79 21.61
C PRO A 340 28.17 15.59 20.29
N CYS A 341 28.74 14.78 19.37
CA CYS A 341 28.16 14.49 18.06
C CYS A 341 27.32 13.20 18.03
N CYS A 342 27.15 12.51 19.16
CA CYS A 342 26.34 11.30 19.18
C CYS A 342 24.83 11.63 19.18
N THR A 343 24.15 11.23 18.12
CA THR A 343 22.68 11.35 17.97
C THR A 343 21.95 10.09 18.41
N GLY A 344 22.66 8.96 18.54
CA GLY A 344 22.14 7.69 19.00
C GLY A 344 23.20 6.58 18.97
N PHE A 345 22.81 5.37 19.34
CA PHE A 345 23.68 4.19 19.28
C PHE A 345 22.91 2.92 18.86
N GLY A 346 23.62 1.98 18.25
CA GLY A 346 23.18 0.59 18.09
C GLY A 346 23.80 -0.28 19.17
N PHE A 347 23.02 -1.18 19.77
CA PHE A 347 23.51 -2.20 20.70
C PHE A 347 22.99 -3.56 20.26
N PHE A 348 23.88 -4.48 19.88
CA PHE A 348 23.50 -5.73 19.21
C PHE A 348 24.51 -6.86 19.42
N ASN A 349 24.12 -8.07 19.02
CA ASN A 349 24.91 -9.29 19.05
C ASN A 349 25.34 -9.66 17.62
N ASP A 350 26.64 -9.58 17.32
CA ASP A 350 27.21 -9.76 15.98
C ASP A 350 27.38 -11.25 15.63
N SER A 351 26.50 -11.75 14.76
CA SER A 351 26.50 -13.06 14.08
C SER A 351 26.34 -14.33 14.95
N GLN A 352 25.27 -15.10 14.71
CA GLN A 352 25.09 -16.42 15.33
C GLN A 352 25.93 -17.55 14.68
N LEU A 353 26.54 -17.31 13.51
CA LEU A 353 27.29 -18.33 12.76
C LEU A 353 28.70 -18.61 13.31
N THR A 354 29.27 -17.70 14.11
CA THR A 354 30.68 -17.78 14.57
C THR A 354 30.89 -17.57 16.07
N GLY A 355 29.82 -17.51 16.86
CA GLY A 355 29.87 -17.24 18.31
C GLY A 355 29.82 -15.74 18.59
N GLY A 356 28.60 -15.25 18.87
CA GLY A 356 28.28 -13.83 18.81
C GLY A 356 29.03 -12.95 19.81
N LYS A 357 29.42 -11.75 19.33
CA LYS A 357 30.02 -10.69 20.15
C LYS A 357 29.00 -9.59 20.44
N ILE A 358 28.99 -9.05 21.65
CA ILE A 358 28.15 -7.89 21.99
C ILE A 358 28.88 -6.62 21.56
N VAL A 359 28.19 -5.75 20.83
CA VAL A 359 28.77 -4.55 20.21
C VAL A 359 27.95 -3.33 20.56
N CYS A 360 28.65 -2.25 20.91
CA CYS A 360 28.11 -0.90 20.97
C CYS A 360 28.62 -0.09 19.77
N VAL A 361 27.73 0.56 19.04
CA VAL A 361 28.07 1.42 17.89
C VAL A 361 27.45 2.80 18.09
N THR A 362 28.27 3.81 18.37
CA THR A 362 27.79 5.20 18.46
C THR A 362 27.62 5.81 17.08
N LEU A 363 26.61 6.66 16.90
CA LEU A 363 26.18 7.20 15.61
C LEU A 363 26.21 8.73 15.59
N ASN A 364 26.73 9.29 14.49
CA ASN A 364 26.53 10.69 14.12
C ASN A 364 25.13 10.85 13.48
N SER A 365 24.65 9.83 12.77
CA SER A 365 23.29 9.79 12.22
C SER A 365 22.70 8.38 12.19
N LEU A 366 21.41 8.32 12.55
CA LEU A 366 20.52 7.15 12.49
C LEU A 366 19.99 6.84 11.08
N GLY A 367 20.53 7.44 10.01
CA GLY A 367 20.28 6.97 8.66
C GLY A 367 18.82 7.07 8.20
N ILE A 368 18.43 6.09 7.39
CA ILE A 368 17.06 5.79 6.95
C ILE A 368 16.58 4.55 7.71
N GLN A 369 15.45 4.67 8.40
CA GLN A 369 14.89 3.67 9.29
C GLN A 369 13.69 3.00 8.60
N THR A 370 13.73 1.68 8.46
CA THR A 370 12.77 0.87 7.67
C THR A 370 12.31 -0.35 8.46
N CYS A 371 11.23 -0.99 8.01
CA CYS A 371 10.69 -2.21 8.64
C CYS A 371 10.28 -1.98 10.10
N ALA A 372 9.28 -1.12 10.31
CA ALA A 372 8.75 -0.80 11.64
C ALA A 372 8.20 -2.06 12.36
N GLU A 373 8.48 -2.19 13.66
CA GLU A 373 8.11 -3.36 14.47
C GLU A 373 6.62 -3.40 14.84
N GLU A 374 6.01 -2.24 15.04
CA GLU A 374 4.61 -2.10 15.47
C GLU A 374 3.62 -2.32 14.31
N THR A 375 4.08 -2.14 13.06
CA THR A 375 3.23 -2.26 11.87
C THR A 375 3.07 -3.72 11.48
N ARG A 376 1.98 -4.35 11.93
CA ARG A 376 1.48 -5.65 11.40
C ARG A 376 0.91 -5.52 9.97
N SER A 377 1.58 -4.76 9.11
CA SER A 377 1.25 -4.72 7.68
C SER A 377 1.68 -6.04 7.02
N ALA A 378 0.87 -6.54 6.10
CA ALA A 378 1.25 -7.62 5.21
C ALA A 378 1.84 -7.09 3.88
N TRP A 379 1.91 -5.77 3.73
CA TRP A 379 2.38 -5.07 2.53
C TRP A 379 3.58 -4.19 2.89
N HIS A 380 4.68 -4.41 2.20
CA HIS A 380 5.93 -3.66 2.34
C HIS A 380 6.51 -3.38 0.95
N ILE A 381 7.10 -2.20 0.78
CA ILE A 381 7.96 -1.86 -0.35
C ILE A 381 9.43 -2.21 -0.05
N SER A 382 9.83 -2.21 1.22
CA SER A 382 11.20 -2.54 1.65
C SER A 382 11.38 -4.05 1.87
N ASN A 383 12.59 -4.56 1.56
CA ASN A 383 12.97 -5.92 1.92
C ASN A 383 13.32 -6.00 3.42
N CYS A 384 12.35 -6.50 4.20
CA CYS A 384 12.43 -6.73 5.64
C CYS A 384 12.84 -8.16 6.03
N THR A 385 13.07 -9.06 5.06
CA THR A 385 13.64 -10.40 5.32
C THR A 385 15.16 -10.33 5.45
N SER A 386 15.64 -10.07 6.67
CA SER A 386 17.04 -10.29 7.07
C SER A 386 17.16 -11.62 7.83
N PRO A 387 18.13 -12.49 7.51
CA PRO A 387 18.46 -13.64 8.35
C PRO A 387 19.31 -13.24 9.58
N ASP A 388 19.92 -12.05 9.56
CA ASP A 388 20.91 -11.63 10.56
C ASP A 388 20.35 -10.66 11.61
N ALA A 389 20.74 -10.93 12.85
CA ALA A 389 20.62 -10.18 14.12
C ALA A 389 19.28 -10.19 14.90
N GLU A 390 19.42 -10.43 16.21
CA GLU A 390 18.36 -10.57 17.23
C GLU A 390 17.77 -9.22 17.69
N PHE A 391 17.38 -8.33 16.77
CA PHE A 391 16.85 -7.00 17.11
C PHE A 391 15.60 -7.02 18.03
N LYS A 392 14.91 -8.16 18.12
CA LYS A 392 13.64 -8.34 18.86
C LYS A 392 13.81 -8.64 20.35
N ILE A 393 15.03 -8.87 20.85
CA ILE A 393 15.29 -9.20 22.26
C ILE A 393 15.81 -7.96 22.97
N HIS A 394 15.03 -7.40 23.91
CA HIS A 394 15.49 -6.29 24.75
C HIS A 394 16.69 -6.73 25.62
N PRO A 395 17.78 -5.95 25.73
CA PRO A 395 17.94 -4.54 25.35
C PRO A 395 18.64 -4.30 23.98
N PHE A 396 18.63 -5.27 23.06
CA PHE A 396 19.20 -5.05 21.73
C PHE A 396 18.30 -4.17 20.84
N GLY A 397 18.92 -3.39 19.97
CA GLY A 397 18.26 -2.49 19.02
C GLY A 397 19.00 -1.19 18.77
N TRP A 398 18.32 -0.28 18.09
CA TRP A 398 18.77 1.08 17.82
C TRP A 398 18.14 2.05 18.81
N TYR A 399 18.92 3.00 19.31
CA TYR A 399 18.53 3.94 20.35
C TYR A 399 18.86 5.37 19.91
N GLN A 400 17.89 6.29 20.03
CA GLN A 400 18.06 7.70 19.69
C GLN A 400 18.10 8.58 20.94
N LYS A 401 18.91 9.64 20.89
CA LYS A 401 18.97 10.70 21.89
C LYS A 401 17.78 11.66 21.69
N PRO A 402 17.22 12.27 22.76
CA PRO A 402 16.13 13.24 22.63
C PRO A 402 16.51 14.43 21.72
N ALA A 403 15.57 14.86 20.87
CA ALA A 403 15.83 15.89 19.85
C ALA A 403 16.28 17.23 20.46
N ASP A 404 15.74 17.61 21.61
CA ASP A 404 16.07 18.85 22.33
C ASP A 404 17.49 18.87 22.93
N LEU A 405 18.19 17.73 22.90
CA LEU A 405 19.57 17.54 23.38
C LEU A 405 20.57 17.26 22.24
N LYS A 406 20.17 17.47 20.98
CA LYS A 406 21.08 17.45 19.82
C LYS A 406 21.96 18.71 19.82
N SER A 407 23.20 18.58 19.31
CA SER A 407 24.26 19.58 19.45
C SER A 407 23.82 21.02 19.15
N THR A 408 23.87 21.87 20.17
CA THR A 408 23.72 23.34 20.08
C THR A 408 25.00 24.03 19.60
N ILE A 409 26.04 23.28 19.22
CA ILE A 409 27.34 23.80 18.80
C ILE A 409 27.47 23.72 17.26
N PRO A 410 27.39 24.85 16.53
CA PRO A 410 27.53 24.85 15.08
C PRO A 410 28.93 24.38 14.63
N ASN A 411 28.98 23.65 13.52
CA ASN A 411 30.21 23.26 12.81
C ASN A 411 31.21 22.41 13.61
N LEU A 412 30.80 21.77 14.71
CA LEU A 412 31.64 20.83 15.46
C LEU A 412 31.67 19.43 14.82
N CYS A 413 30.52 18.94 14.35
CA CYS A 413 30.33 17.57 13.89
C CYS A 413 30.46 17.47 12.35
N PRO A 414 31.00 16.36 11.81
CA PRO A 414 31.09 16.17 10.37
C PRO A 414 29.70 16.18 9.71
N PRO A 415 29.51 16.85 8.56
CA PRO A 415 28.24 16.84 7.85
C PRO A 415 27.95 15.44 7.31
N VAL A 416 26.76 14.92 7.58
CA VAL A 416 26.30 13.66 6.99
C VAL A 416 25.49 13.99 5.75
N ASN A 417 25.93 13.50 4.59
CA ASN A 417 25.21 13.62 3.33
C ASN A 417 24.65 12.26 2.94
N LEU A 418 23.42 12.23 2.40
CA LEU A 418 22.91 11.05 1.71
C LEU A 418 23.76 10.78 0.46
N PRO A 419 24.28 9.57 0.22
CA PRO A 419 24.97 9.22 -1.04
C PRO A 419 23.97 9.03 -2.21
N PHE A 420 22.82 9.71 -2.15
CA PHE A 420 21.70 9.55 -3.06
C PHE A 420 21.76 10.60 -4.17
N ARG A 421 21.80 10.15 -5.43
CA ARG A 421 21.55 11.01 -6.59
C ARG A 421 20.06 10.90 -6.95
N PRO A 422 19.25 11.97 -6.77
CA PRO A 422 17.86 11.93 -7.20
C PRO A 422 17.79 11.91 -8.73
N GLU A 423 17.29 10.81 -9.28
CA GLU A 423 16.73 10.80 -10.62
C GLU A 423 15.47 11.69 -10.63
N LYS A 424 15.32 12.54 -11.65
CA LYS A 424 14.19 13.48 -11.75
C LYS A 424 12.89 12.74 -12.03
N TYR A 425 12.13 12.44 -10.97
CA TYR A 425 10.79 11.84 -11.04
C TYR A 425 9.64 12.80 -10.76
N MET A 426 9.91 14.08 -10.46
CA MET A 426 8.90 15.07 -10.04
C MET A 426 7.70 15.19 -10.99
N ASP A 427 7.91 15.05 -12.29
CA ASP A 427 6.86 15.19 -13.32
C ASP A 427 5.86 14.02 -13.34
N ALA A 428 6.10 12.95 -12.57
CA ALA A 428 5.22 11.79 -12.40
C ALA A 428 4.44 11.78 -11.07
N TRP A 429 4.46 12.87 -10.29
CA TRP A 429 3.85 12.93 -8.95
C TRP A 429 2.92 14.13 -8.80
N GLN A 430 1.64 13.87 -8.56
CA GLN A 430 0.64 14.90 -8.27
C GLN A 430 0.58 15.20 -6.77
N PRO A 431 0.84 16.44 -6.32
CA PRO A 431 0.50 16.84 -4.96
C PRO A 431 -1.01 16.87 -4.78
N LEU A 432 -1.50 16.35 -3.64
CA LEU A 432 -2.91 16.37 -3.27
C LEU A 432 -3.17 17.35 -2.12
N ASN A 433 -4.34 18.00 -2.15
CA ASN A 433 -4.82 18.84 -1.07
C ASN A 433 -5.47 17.99 0.03
N MET A 434 -5.50 18.50 1.26
CA MET A 434 -6.15 17.83 2.40
C MET A 434 -7.64 17.56 2.19
N SER A 435 -8.34 18.32 1.33
CA SER A 435 -9.73 18.07 0.94
C SER A 435 -9.93 16.85 0.04
N SER A 436 -8.86 16.36 -0.60
CA SER A 436 -8.84 15.18 -1.49
C SER A 436 -8.56 13.87 -0.73
N VAL A 437 -8.55 13.92 0.60
CA VAL A 437 -8.00 12.87 1.47
C VAL A 437 -8.93 12.61 2.65
N LEU A 438 -9.01 11.35 3.10
CA LEU A 438 -9.77 10.94 4.26
C LEU A 438 -8.91 10.10 5.21
N LEU A 439 -9.01 10.36 6.51
CA LEU A 439 -8.30 9.61 7.54
C LEU A 439 -9.01 8.29 7.85
N ASP A 440 -8.26 7.19 7.80
CA ASP A 440 -8.70 5.85 8.20
C ASP A 440 -7.59 5.11 8.97
N SER A 441 -7.68 5.14 10.30
CA SER A 441 -6.75 4.42 11.17
C SER A 441 -6.82 2.89 11.02
N SER A 442 -7.88 2.34 10.41
CA SER A 442 -8.05 0.91 10.18
C SER A 442 -7.23 0.33 9.02
N ILE A 443 -6.60 1.18 8.20
CA ILE A 443 -5.72 0.73 7.11
C ILE A 443 -4.63 -0.20 7.65
N SER A 444 -4.58 -1.42 7.12
CA SER A 444 -3.55 -2.41 7.45
C SER A 444 -2.43 -2.51 6.41
N HIS A 445 -2.64 -2.07 5.16
CA HIS A 445 -1.61 -2.05 4.11
C HIS A 445 -0.97 -0.67 4.03
N PHE A 446 0.17 -0.51 4.70
CA PHE A 446 1.00 0.69 4.67
C PHE A 446 2.42 0.32 5.12
N GLU A 447 3.41 1.12 4.75
CA GLU A 447 4.75 1.05 5.33
C GLU A 447 5.15 2.41 5.87
N VAL A 448 5.88 2.43 6.99
CA VAL A 448 6.48 3.63 7.57
C VAL A 448 7.99 3.55 7.39
N VAL A 449 8.60 4.67 6.98
CA VAL A 449 10.04 4.86 6.86
C VAL A 449 10.38 6.24 7.41
N ASP A 450 11.27 6.31 8.39
CA ASP A 450 11.71 7.56 8.99
C ASP A 450 13.11 7.93 8.44
N VAL A 451 13.23 9.10 7.81
CA VAL A 451 14.49 9.66 7.31
C VAL A 451 15.04 10.62 8.35
N SER A 452 16.22 10.34 8.92
CA SER A 452 16.78 11.22 9.97
C SER A 452 17.04 12.63 9.46
N ARG A 453 16.67 13.64 10.27
CA ARG A 453 16.97 15.05 9.98
C ARG A 453 18.47 15.36 10.02
N ASP A 454 19.27 14.51 10.66
CA ASP A 454 20.73 14.68 10.78
C ASP A 454 21.47 14.57 9.42
N ILE A 455 20.78 14.10 8.37
CA ILE A 455 21.30 13.94 7.00
C ILE A 455 20.66 14.95 6.03
N SER A 456 19.78 15.81 6.53
CA SER A 456 18.80 16.54 5.74
C SER A 456 18.52 17.92 6.35
N ASN A 457 19.41 18.87 6.07
CA ASN A 457 19.12 20.29 6.28
C ASN A 457 18.01 20.82 5.32
N ASP A 458 17.67 20.07 4.26
CA ASP A 458 16.63 20.43 3.30
C ASP A 458 15.61 19.30 3.10
N PHE A 459 14.34 19.61 3.40
CA PHE A 459 13.17 18.75 3.19
C PHE A 459 13.08 18.18 1.75
N SER A 460 13.59 18.91 0.75
CA SER A 460 13.61 18.45 -0.65
C SER A 460 14.27 17.08 -0.82
N THR A 461 15.35 16.81 -0.08
CA THR A 461 16.16 15.59 -0.25
C THR A 461 15.43 14.37 0.33
N ALA A 462 14.80 14.51 1.49
CA ALA A 462 13.98 13.45 2.07
C ALA A 462 12.72 13.18 1.23
N ARG A 463 12.08 14.23 0.68
CA ARG A 463 10.97 14.09 -0.26
C ARG A 463 11.38 13.27 -1.49
N ASP A 464 12.45 13.66 -2.15
CA ASP A 464 12.87 13.03 -3.41
C ASP A 464 13.34 11.59 -3.20
N PHE A 465 13.96 11.28 -2.05
CA PHE A 465 14.22 9.90 -1.62
C PHE A 465 12.93 9.08 -1.50
N CYS A 466 11.92 9.58 -0.75
CA CYS A 466 10.69 8.82 -0.52
C CYS A 466 9.87 8.62 -1.81
N LEU A 467 9.76 9.66 -2.66
CA LEU A 467 9.12 9.52 -3.97
C LEU A 467 9.85 8.50 -4.87
N SER A 468 11.19 8.48 -4.86
CA SER A 468 11.97 7.47 -5.59
C SER A 468 11.79 6.06 -5.04
N ALA A 469 11.76 5.89 -3.71
CA ALA A 469 11.54 4.59 -3.06
C ALA A 469 10.19 3.97 -3.46
N CYS A 470 9.13 4.79 -3.48
CA CYS A 470 7.82 4.36 -3.97
C CYS A 470 7.82 4.10 -5.48
N SER A 471 8.49 4.93 -6.29
CA SER A 471 8.59 4.77 -7.74
C SER A 471 9.26 3.46 -8.17
N LYS A 472 10.18 2.92 -7.35
CA LYS A 472 10.83 1.61 -7.58
C LYS A 472 9.90 0.41 -7.35
N ASN A 473 8.76 0.59 -6.68
CA ASN A 473 7.79 -0.47 -6.42
C ASN A 473 6.44 -0.15 -7.09
N GLN A 474 6.11 -0.89 -8.16
CA GLN A 474 4.88 -0.67 -8.93
C GLN A 474 3.60 -0.67 -8.08
N SER A 475 3.56 -1.43 -6.97
CA SER A 475 2.40 -1.50 -6.09
C SER A 475 2.18 -0.28 -5.18
N CYS A 476 3.15 0.65 -5.11
CA CYS A 476 3.08 1.85 -4.27
C CYS A 476 2.58 3.06 -5.08
N SER A 477 1.44 3.64 -4.69
CA SER A 477 0.76 4.69 -5.49
C SER A 477 0.61 6.02 -4.75
N VAL A 478 0.74 6.03 -3.42
CA VAL A 478 0.60 7.23 -2.59
C VAL A 478 1.74 7.28 -1.58
N VAL A 479 2.34 8.47 -1.45
CA VAL A 479 3.36 8.80 -0.46
C VAL A 479 2.87 9.98 0.36
N THR A 480 2.93 9.87 1.68
CA THR A 480 2.68 11.00 2.58
C THR A 480 3.92 11.30 3.41
N LEU A 481 4.23 12.58 3.61
CA LEU A 481 5.39 13.03 4.39
C LEU A 481 4.94 13.99 5.50
N GLU A 482 5.42 13.72 6.71
CA GLU A 482 5.21 14.54 7.89
C GLU A 482 6.55 14.88 8.55
N ILE A 483 6.73 16.14 8.95
CA ILE A 483 7.98 16.64 9.54
C ILE A 483 7.90 16.46 11.06
N GLN A 484 8.74 15.60 11.62
CA GLN A 484 8.85 15.38 13.08
C GLN A 484 10.13 16.02 13.65
N PRO A 485 10.26 16.14 14.98
CA PRO A 485 11.44 16.75 15.60
C PRO A 485 12.77 16.07 15.22
N SER A 486 12.81 14.72 15.19
CA SER A 486 14.03 13.94 14.91
C SER A 486 14.16 13.42 13.47
N ALA A 487 13.06 13.24 12.75
CA ALA A 487 13.00 12.62 11.42
C ALA A 487 11.93 13.25 10.51
N ILE A 488 11.99 12.98 9.21
CA ILE A 488 10.87 13.16 8.29
C ILE A 488 10.24 11.78 8.10
N ARG A 489 8.98 11.64 8.53
CA ARG A 489 8.22 10.39 8.49
C ARG A 489 7.56 10.27 7.12
N CYS A 490 8.02 9.31 6.34
CA CYS A 490 7.41 8.92 5.08
C CYS A 490 6.50 7.71 5.31
N MET A 491 5.25 7.80 4.87
CA MET A 491 4.35 6.64 4.80
C MET A 491 4.01 6.33 3.36
N PHE A 492 4.06 5.05 3.05
CA PHE A 492 3.77 4.49 1.74
C PHE A 492 2.46 3.73 1.77
N TYR A 493 1.67 3.87 0.72
CA TYR A 493 0.42 3.15 0.54
C TYR A 493 0.28 2.63 -0.89
N PRO A 494 -0.46 1.51 -1.09
CA PRO A 494 -0.95 1.14 -2.41
C PRO A 494 -2.00 2.15 -2.91
N ASP A 495 -2.68 1.87 -4.03
CA ASP A 495 -3.83 2.70 -4.41
C ASP A 495 -4.99 2.52 -3.42
N THR A 496 -5.18 3.52 -2.57
CA THR A 496 -6.22 3.57 -1.53
C THR A 496 -7.38 4.49 -1.91
N GLN A 497 -7.53 4.80 -3.20
CA GLN A 497 -8.64 5.62 -3.71
C GLN A 497 -10.00 5.00 -3.35
N MET A 498 -10.93 5.84 -2.95
CA MET A 498 -12.31 5.48 -2.62
C MET A 498 -13.25 6.55 -3.17
N CYS A 499 -14.27 6.15 -3.93
CA CYS A 499 -15.14 7.06 -4.66
C CYS A 499 -16.61 6.92 -4.24
N ALA A 500 -17.29 8.05 -4.07
CA ALA A 500 -18.73 8.16 -4.05
C ALA A 500 -19.22 8.47 -5.48
N HIS A 501 -20.07 7.62 -6.05
CA HIS A 501 -20.71 7.90 -7.34
C HIS A 501 -22.17 8.26 -7.08
N GLY A 502 -22.63 9.33 -7.72
CA GLY A 502 -24.04 9.75 -7.78
C GLY A 502 -24.41 10.16 -9.21
N LEU A 503 -25.69 10.43 -9.45
CA LEU A 503 -26.17 10.79 -10.80
C LEU A 503 -25.60 12.12 -11.30
N GLN A 504 -25.35 13.08 -10.40
CA GLN A 504 -24.77 14.39 -10.73
C GLN A 504 -23.24 14.41 -10.85
N GLY A 505 -22.54 13.31 -10.53
CA GLY A 505 -21.09 13.21 -10.66
C GLY A 505 -20.48 12.21 -9.69
N HIS A 506 -19.14 12.19 -9.63
CA HIS A 506 -18.41 11.35 -8.70
C HIS A 506 -17.36 12.17 -7.93
N SER A 507 -17.21 11.87 -6.64
CA SER A 507 -16.21 12.45 -5.76
C SER A 507 -15.30 11.34 -5.26
N CYS A 508 -13.99 11.50 -5.34
CA CYS A 508 -13.02 10.51 -4.90
C CYS A 508 -12.05 11.11 -3.89
N TRP A 509 -11.68 10.28 -2.91
CA TRP A 509 -10.70 10.60 -1.89
C TRP A 509 -9.64 9.51 -1.80
N VAL A 510 -8.44 9.87 -1.38
CA VAL A 510 -7.38 8.92 -0.99
C VAL A 510 -7.49 8.63 0.49
N LEU A 511 -7.46 7.35 0.89
CA LEU A 511 -7.42 6.97 2.31
C LEU A 511 -5.97 6.98 2.83
N ILE A 512 -5.72 7.69 3.94
CA ILE A 512 -4.42 7.68 4.64
C ILE A 512 -4.62 7.31 6.12
N LYS A 513 -3.59 6.72 6.74
CA LYS A 513 -3.70 6.17 8.11
C LYS A 513 -3.48 7.21 9.20
N GLU A 514 -2.50 8.07 8.99
CA GLU A 514 -2.10 9.16 9.88
C GLU A 514 -2.18 10.48 9.09
N PRO A 515 -2.46 11.63 9.72
CA PRO A 515 -2.43 12.92 9.05
C PRO A 515 -1.00 13.27 8.62
N ALA A 516 -0.85 13.95 7.49
CA ALA A 516 0.43 14.37 6.96
C ALA A 516 0.30 15.69 6.19
N THR A 517 1.32 16.53 6.28
CA THR A 517 1.38 17.86 5.68
C THR A 517 1.52 17.80 4.15
N TYR A 518 2.27 16.82 3.63
CA TYR A 518 2.51 16.66 2.20
C TYR A 518 2.01 15.30 1.72
N ILE A 519 1.07 15.30 0.76
CA ILE A 519 0.55 14.08 0.13
C ILE A 519 0.86 14.13 -1.36
N TYR A 520 1.46 13.05 -1.87
CA TYR A 520 1.77 12.86 -3.29
C TYR A 520 1.12 11.57 -3.80
N ARG A 521 0.44 11.63 -4.94
CA ARG A 521 -0.09 10.46 -5.66
C ARG A 521 0.65 10.30 -6.97
N ARG A 522 1.00 9.07 -7.33
CA ARG A 522 1.68 8.76 -8.59
C ARG A 522 0.73 9.04 -9.75
N GLN A 523 1.13 9.94 -10.64
CA GLN A 523 0.57 10.02 -11.98
C GLN A 523 1.31 8.98 -12.81
N ASP A 524 0.80 7.75 -12.77
CA ASP A 524 1.20 6.78 -13.78
C ASP A 524 0.85 7.38 -15.13
N LEU A 525 1.87 7.49 -16.00
CA LEU A 525 1.74 7.92 -17.38
C LEU A 525 0.94 6.86 -18.17
N LEU A 526 -0.37 6.81 -17.92
CA LEU A 526 -1.30 6.72 -19.03
C LEU A 526 -0.89 7.85 -19.97
N GLN A 527 -0.20 7.50 -21.06
CA GLN A 527 -0.12 8.38 -22.21
C GLN A 527 -1.58 8.80 -22.46
N PRO A 528 -1.93 10.10 -22.43
CA PRO A 528 -3.19 10.50 -23.00
C PRO A 528 -3.12 10.02 -24.43
N ILE A 529 -3.91 9.00 -24.76
CA ILE A 529 -4.00 8.49 -26.12
C ILE A 529 -4.53 9.69 -26.90
N SER A 530 -3.65 10.30 -27.68
CA SER A 530 -4.05 11.29 -28.68
C SER A 530 -5.16 10.69 -29.51
N GLU A 531 -6.19 11.48 -29.83
CA GLU A 531 -7.35 11.08 -30.63
C GLU A 531 -6.93 10.63 -32.04
N SER A 532 -6.37 9.41 -32.13
CA SER A 532 -5.62 8.91 -33.28
C SER A 532 -5.63 7.39 -33.31
N ASP A 533 -6.76 6.82 -33.72
CA ASP A 533 -6.93 5.53 -34.43
C ASP A 533 -6.25 4.24 -33.91
N SER A 534 -5.59 4.23 -32.74
CA SER A 534 -4.93 3.02 -32.25
C SER A 534 -5.93 2.05 -31.63
N THR A 535 -6.33 1.04 -32.40
CA THR A 535 -7.09 -0.11 -31.91
C THR A 535 -6.41 -0.73 -30.67
N PRO A 536 -7.12 -0.89 -29.54
CA PRO A 536 -6.54 -1.50 -28.35
C PRO A 536 -5.97 -2.88 -28.64
N ARG A 537 -4.70 -3.10 -28.33
CA ARG A 537 -4.02 -4.38 -28.55
C ARG A 537 -3.53 -4.98 -27.25
N VAL A 538 -3.71 -6.28 -27.09
CA VAL A 538 -3.20 -7.07 -25.95
C VAL A 538 -2.47 -8.29 -26.50
N TYR A 539 -1.31 -8.61 -25.94
CA TYR A 539 -0.54 -9.80 -26.29
C TYR A 539 -0.76 -10.91 -25.26
N ILE A 540 -1.16 -12.09 -25.73
CA ILE A 540 -1.31 -13.30 -24.92
C ILE A 540 -0.13 -14.23 -25.26
N PRO A 541 0.75 -14.58 -24.31
CA PRO A 541 1.98 -15.34 -24.59
C PRO A 541 1.80 -16.68 -25.32
N SER A 542 0.63 -17.31 -25.19
CA SER A 542 0.28 -18.59 -25.79
C SER A 542 -0.62 -18.50 -27.04
N GLN A 543 -1.13 -17.31 -27.38
CA GLN A 543 -2.20 -17.12 -28.37
C GLN A 543 -2.04 -15.88 -29.28
N GLY A 544 -0.97 -15.11 -29.09
CA GLY A 544 -0.63 -13.97 -29.93
C GLY A 544 -1.38 -12.68 -29.60
N TYR A 545 -1.43 -11.77 -30.57
CA TYR A 545 -2.13 -10.48 -30.44
C TYR A 545 -3.65 -10.58 -30.61
N LEU A 546 -4.38 -9.93 -29.69
CA LEU A 546 -5.80 -9.60 -29.80
C LEU A 546 -5.99 -8.12 -30.16
N LEU A 547 -6.91 -7.83 -31.06
CA LEU A 547 -7.30 -6.46 -31.46
C LEU A 547 -8.73 -6.16 -30.96
N GLY A 548 -8.85 -5.28 -29.97
CA GLY A 548 -10.14 -4.84 -29.41
C GLY A 548 -10.59 -3.49 -29.96
N LYS A 549 -11.59 -2.89 -29.29
CA LYS A 549 -12.08 -1.52 -29.55
C LYS A 549 -12.15 -0.71 -28.26
N SER A 550 -12.07 0.62 -28.37
CA SER A 550 -12.36 1.53 -27.26
C SER A 550 -13.80 2.02 -27.37
N GLN A 551 -14.51 2.08 -26.25
CA GLN A 551 -15.84 2.69 -26.15
C GLN A 551 -15.85 3.67 -24.97
N VAL A 552 -16.40 4.86 -25.19
CA VAL A 552 -16.70 5.80 -24.10
C VAL A 552 -18.16 5.59 -23.69
N ILE A 553 -18.39 5.40 -22.39
CA ILE A 553 -19.73 5.25 -21.80
C ILE A 553 -20.02 6.39 -20.83
N GLN A 554 -21.30 6.69 -20.64
CA GLN A 554 -21.79 7.69 -19.69
C GLN A 554 -22.41 6.99 -18.48
N VAL A 555 -22.07 7.44 -17.26
CA VAL A 555 -22.73 7.02 -16.02
C VAL A 555 -23.04 8.25 -15.18
N GLY A 556 -24.32 8.58 -15.05
CA GLY A 556 -24.75 9.89 -14.55
C GLY A 556 -24.27 11.02 -15.45
N SER A 557 -23.65 12.05 -14.88
CA SER A 557 -22.98 13.13 -15.62
C SER A 557 -21.55 12.81 -16.06
N GLY A 558 -20.98 11.68 -15.62
CA GLY A 558 -19.58 11.33 -15.85
C GLY A 558 -19.37 10.45 -17.08
N TRP A 559 -18.24 10.64 -17.76
CA TRP A 559 -17.81 9.82 -18.90
C TRP A 559 -16.62 8.92 -18.51
N ARG A 560 -16.57 7.70 -19.05
CA ARG A 560 -15.51 6.72 -18.81
C ARG A 560 -15.12 6.01 -20.09
N SER A 561 -13.82 5.85 -20.32
CA SER A 561 -13.26 5.04 -21.40
C SER A 561 -13.14 3.57 -20.96
N ILE A 562 -13.58 2.65 -21.81
CA ILE A 562 -13.50 1.20 -21.62
C ILE A 562 -12.83 0.59 -22.85
N ARG A 563 -11.82 -0.26 -22.63
CA ARG A 563 -11.24 -1.12 -23.68
C ARG A 563 -12.00 -2.43 -23.70
N GLN A 564 -12.63 -2.74 -24.81
CA GLN A 564 -13.45 -3.92 -25.03
C GLN A 564 -12.72 -4.91 -25.94
N PHE A 565 -12.67 -6.18 -25.51
CA PHE A 565 -12.20 -7.30 -26.31
C PHE A 565 -13.34 -8.34 -26.35
N LEU A 566 -14.14 -8.27 -27.40
CA LEU A 566 -15.36 -9.03 -27.60
C LEU A 566 -15.08 -10.26 -28.47
N GLY A 567 -15.67 -11.40 -28.17
CA GLY A 567 -15.60 -12.55 -29.07
C GLY A 567 -14.23 -13.26 -29.07
N ILE A 568 -13.56 -13.34 -27.91
CA ILE A 568 -12.31 -14.08 -27.76
C ILE A 568 -12.64 -15.57 -27.55
N PRO A 569 -12.19 -16.52 -28.40
CA PRO A 569 -12.45 -17.93 -28.16
C PRO A 569 -11.71 -18.40 -26.90
N TYR A 570 -12.37 -19.17 -26.05
CA TYR A 570 -11.68 -19.87 -24.94
C TYR A 570 -11.61 -21.40 -25.14
N ALA A 571 -12.34 -21.91 -26.14
CA ALA A 571 -12.35 -23.30 -26.57
C ALA A 571 -12.57 -23.37 -28.08
N ALA A 572 -12.24 -24.51 -28.70
CA ALA A 572 -12.52 -24.75 -30.11
C ALA A 572 -14.04 -24.90 -30.37
N PRO A 573 -14.54 -24.48 -31.56
CA PRO A 573 -15.95 -24.62 -31.92
C PRO A 573 -16.44 -26.08 -31.77
N PRO A 574 -17.52 -26.35 -31.01
CA PRO A 574 -18.02 -27.69 -30.70
C PRO A 574 -18.89 -28.27 -31.83
N LEU A 575 -18.43 -28.15 -33.07
CA LEU A 575 -19.16 -28.50 -34.30
C LEU A 575 -18.91 -29.96 -34.73
N GLY A 576 -19.89 -30.58 -35.38
CA GLY A 576 -19.78 -31.94 -35.94
C GLY A 576 -19.42 -32.97 -34.87
N GLU A 577 -18.33 -33.72 -35.05
CA GLU A 577 -17.88 -34.73 -34.08
C GLU A 577 -17.48 -34.17 -32.70
N ARG A 578 -17.22 -32.85 -32.59
CA ARG A 578 -17.01 -32.19 -31.30
C ARG A 578 -18.31 -31.89 -30.54
N ARG A 579 -19.49 -32.04 -31.18
CA ARG A 579 -20.78 -31.86 -30.52
C ARG A 579 -20.95 -32.91 -29.42
N PHE A 580 -21.47 -32.45 -28.28
CA PHE A 580 -21.61 -33.19 -27.00
C PHE A 580 -20.29 -33.58 -26.30
N SER A 581 -19.14 -33.33 -26.92
CA SER A 581 -17.82 -33.60 -26.33
C SER A 581 -17.34 -32.45 -25.42
N ALA A 582 -16.38 -32.74 -24.54
CA ALA A 582 -15.71 -31.72 -23.73
C ALA A 582 -15.00 -30.67 -24.61
N PRO A 583 -14.86 -29.41 -24.16
CA PRO A 583 -14.19 -28.36 -24.92
C PRO A 583 -12.70 -28.70 -25.14
N GLU A 584 -12.26 -28.56 -26.39
CA GLU A 584 -10.85 -28.63 -26.77
C GLU A 584 -10.21 -27.22 -26.71
N PRO A 585 -8.89 -27.09 -26.52
CA PRO A 585 -8.20 -25.82 -26.58
C PRO A 585 -8.44 -25.09 -27.92
N PRO A 586 -8.63 -23.76 -27.91
CA PRO A 586 -8.89 -23.01 -29.14
C PRO A 586 -7.62 -22.85 -29.97
N ALA A 587 -7.80 -22.73 -31.29
CA ALA A 587 -6.75 -22.36 -32.23
C ALA A 587 -7.31 -21.33 -33.23
N TRP A 588 -6.57 -20.24 -33.45
CA TRP A 588 -6.97 -19.15 -34.34
C TRP A 588 -5.77 -18.54 -35.08
N PRO A 589 -5.99 -17.89 -36.23
CA PRO A 589 -4.94 -17.10 -36.88
C PRO A 589 -4.58 -15.88 -36.05
N GLU A 590 -3.28 -15.61 -35.89
CA GLU A 590 -2.77 -14.38 -35.28
C GLU A 590 -2.63 -13.27 -36.35
N PRO A 591 -3.06 -12.02 -36.09
CA PRO A 591 -3.79 -11.54 -34.91
C PRO A 591 -5.30 -11.87 -34.96
N TRP A 592 -5.91 -12.06 -33.79
CA TRP A 592 -7.36 -12.25 -33.70
C TRP A 592 -8.11 -10.92 -33.58
N ASN A 593 -9.16 -10.73 -34.38
CA ASN A 593 -10.06 -9.60 -34.24
C ASN A 593 -11.10 -9.86 -33.14
N ALA A 594 -11.03 -9.05 -32.09
CA ALA A 594 -11.91 -9.04 -30.92
C ALA A 594 -12.71 -7.71 -30.81
N SER A 595 -13.08 -7.09 -31.93
CA SER A 595 -13.90 -5.86 -31.96
C SER A 595 -15.41 -6.11 -31.83
N GLU A 596 -15.86 -7.35 -32.06
CA GLU A 596 -17.27 -7.68 -32.29
C GLU A 596 -17.76 -8.81 -31.37
N PRO A 597 -19.03 -8.78 -30.94
CA PRO A 597 -19.64 -9.91 -30.25
C PRO A 597 -19.74 -11.13 -31.19
N ARG A 598 -19.95 -12.30 -30.59
CA ARG A 598 -20.20 -13.56 -31.30
C ARG A 598 -21.56 -14.09 -30.89
N ALA A 599 -22.10 -15.00 -31.70
CA ALA A 599 -23.39 -15.62 -31.45
C ALA A 599 -23.49 -16.26 -30.05
N ALA A 600 -24.66 -16.16 -29.45
CA ALA A 600 -24.98 -16.88 -28.21
C ALA A 600 -25.15 -18.38 -28.48
N CYS A 601 -25.06 -19.20 -27.43
CA CYS A 601 -25.36 -20.62 -27.54
C CYS A 601 -26.86 -20.86 -27.74
N TRP A 602 -27.24 -21.88 -28.53
CA TRP A 602 -28.63 -22.32 -28.66
C TRP A 602 -29.32 -22.59 -27.33
N GLN A 603 -30.50 -21.99 -27.13
CA GLN A 603 -31.34 -22.11 -25.95
C GLN A 603 -32.75 -22.64 -26.32
N PRO A 604 -33.42 -23.39 -25.42
CA PRO A 604 -34.80 -23.82 -25.61
C PRO A 604 -35.75 -22.64 -25.84
N GLY A 605 -36.51 -22.68 -26.94
CA GLY A 605 -37.43 -21.62 -27.33
C GLY A 605 -36.88 -20.59 -28.32
N ASP A 606 -35.64 -20.69 -28.81
CA ASP A 606 -35.07 -19.73 -29.78
C ASP A 606 -35.76 -19.73 -31.16
N GLY A 607 -36.31 -20.87 -31.60
CA GLY A 607 -37.03 -20.99 -32.88
C GLY A 607 -36.23 -20.54 -34.10
N GLU A 608 -36.78 -19.62 -34.90
CA GLU A 608 -36.16 -19.11 -36.14
C GLU A 608 -35.16 -17.97 -35.88
N ALA A 609 -34.32 -18.12 -34.86
CA ALA A 609 -33.26 -17.17 -34.55
C ALA A 609 -32.24 -17.04 -35.71
N PRO A 610 -31.79 -15.81 -36.05
CA PRO A 610 -30.72 -15.60 -37.04
C PRO A 610 -29.42 -16.35 -36.69
N PRO A 611 -28.70 -16.95 -37.66
CA PRO A 611 -27.42 -17.62 -37.40
C PRO A 611 -26.32 -16.70 -36.84
N GLU A 612 -26.46 -15.39 -37.02
CA GLU A 612 -25.54 -14.37 -36.49
C GLU A 612 -25.78 -14.09 -35.00
N SER A 613 -27.00 -14.32 -34.49
CA SER A 613 -27.33 -14.16 -33.07
C SER A 613 -27.20 -15.46 -32.27
N VAL A 614 -27.42 -16.62 -32.88
CA VAL A 614 -27.38 -17.93 -32.21
C VAL A 614 -26.61 -18.98 -33.03
N SER A 615 -25.66 -19.67 -32.38
CA SER A 615 -24.83 -20.70 -32.99
C SER A 615 -24.44 -21.79 -32.00
N GLU A 616 -23.95 -22.92 -32.50
CA GLU A 616 -23.19 -23.88 -31.69
C GLU A 616 -21.75 -23.40 -31.45
N ASP A 617 -21.20 -22.63 -32.39
CA ASP A 617 -19.95 -21.92 -32.18
C ASP A 617 -20.22 -20.66 -31.34
N CYS A 618 -20.25 -20.87 -30.03
CA CYS A 618 -20.60 -19.85 -29.04
C CYS A 618 -19.60 -19.72 -27.89
N LEU A 619 -18.50 -20.49 -27.87
CA LEU A 619 -17.56 -20.59 -26.73
C LEU A 619 -16.57 -19.42 -26.66
N TYR A 620 -17.13 -18.22 -26.44
CA TYR A 620 -16.44 -16.94 -26.48
C TYR A 620 -16.54 -16.16 -25.16
N LEU A 621 -15.52 -15.32 -24.92
CA LEU A 621 -15.46 -14.32 -23.84
C LEU A 621 -15.63 -12.91 -24.39
N HIS A 622 -16.23 -12.03 -23.60
CA HIS A 622 -16.27 -10.59 -23.80
C HIS A 622 -15.65 -9.90 -22.59
N ILE A 623 -14.45 -9.32 -22.76
CA ILE A 623 -13.67 -8.71 -21.68
C ILE A 623 -13.81 -7.18 -21.76
N PHE A 624 -14.24 -6.59 -20.65
CA PHE A 624 -14.44 -5.16 -20.46
C PHE A 624 -13.41 -4.66 -19.46
N VAL A 625 -12.41 -3.91 -19.94
CA VAL A 625 -11.30 -3.38 -19.12
C VAL A 625 -11.47 -1.87 -18.97
N PRO A 626 -11.65 -1.34 -17.75
CA PRO A 626 -11.73 0.10 -17.54
C PRO A 626 -10.39 0.77 -17.82
N ASP A 627 -10.43 1.98 -18.35
CA ASP A 627 -9.23 2.82 -18.50
C ASP A 627 -8.95 3.51 -17.16
N THR A 628 -7.96 3.00 -16.43
CA THR A 628 -7.72 3.34 -15.01
C THR A 628 -6.26 3.11 -14.62
N THR A 629 -5.80 3.81 -13.59
CA THR A 629 -4.46 3.66 -13.00
C THR A 629 -4.34 2.45 -12.08
N VAL A 630 -5.44 1.75 -11.78
CA VAL A 630 -5.45 0.57 -10.91
C VAL A 630 -4.75 -0.61 -11.58
N GLN A 631 -3.62 -1.03 -11.01
CA GLN A 631 -2.91 -2.25 -11.40
C GLN A 631 -3.43 -3.46 -10.61
N ASN A 632 -3.28 -4.67 -11.16
CA ASN A 632 -3.71 -5.93 -10.51
C ASN A 632 -5.20 -5.91 -10.08
N MET A 633 -6.05 -5.45 -11.01
CA MET A 633 -7.50 -5.31 -10.81
C MET A 633 -8.17 -6.62 -10.42
N SER A 634 -9.25 -6.53 -9.64
CA SER A 634 -10.14 -7.68 -9.41
C SER A 634 -10.90 -8.02 -10.69
N VAL A 635 -11.28 -9.29 -10.83
CA VAL A 635 -11.92 -9.81 -12.04
C VAL A 635 -13.26 -10.43 -11.68
N LEU A 636 -14.31 -10.13 -12.44
CA LEU A 636 -15.58 -10.86 -12.43
C LEU A 636 -15.69 -11.67 -13.73
N LEU A 637 -15.75 -13.00 -13.62
CA LEU A 637 -16.17 -13.87 -14.71
C LEU A 637 -17.66 -14.21 -14.52
N PHE A 638 -18.52 -13.71 -15.40
CA PHE A 638 -19.96 -13.87 -15.32
C PHE A 638 -20.49 -14.75 -16.46
N PHE A 639 -21.06 -15.90 -16.11
CA PHE A 639 -21.64 -16.83 -17.07
C PHE A 639 -23.09 -16.46 -17.40
N HIS A 640 -23.32 -16.02 -18.64
CA HIS A 640 -24.62 -15.61 -19.12
C HIS A 640 -24.69 -15.74 -20.65
N ASN A 641 -25.60 -16.58 -21.14
CA ASN A 641 -25.88 -16.70 -22.56
C ASN A 641 -26.93 -15.64 -22.95
N GLY A 642 -26.59 -14.78 -23.90
CA GLY A 642 -27.50 -13.75 -24.43
C GLY A 642 -28.77 -14.34 -25.06
N GLY A 643 -29.87 -13.58 -25.01
CA GLY A 643 -31.14 -13.97 -25.62
C GLY A 643 -31.14 -13.83 -27.14
N SER A 644 -31.71 -14.82 -27.84
CA SER A 644 -31.84 -14.89 -29.30
C SER A 644 -32.70 -13.78 -29.91
N TYR A 645 -33.78 -13.38 -29.23
CA TYR A 645 -34.82 -12.49 -29.74
C TYR A 645 -34.47 -10.99 -29.73
N ASN A 646 -33.39 -10.57 -29.06
CA ASN A 646 -33.03 -9.15 -28.89
C ASN A 646 -31.54 -8.87 -29.15
N ALA A 647 -30.85 -9.77 -29.85
CA ALA A 647 -29.50 -9.53 -30.32
C ALA A 647 -29.50 -8.35 -31.33
N GLU A 648 -28.82 -7.26 -30.96
CA GLU A 648 -28.52 -6.17 -31.89
C GLU A 648 -27.17 -6.42 -32.55
N GLU A 649 -27.12 -6.26 -33.88
CA GLU A 649 -25.90 -6.43 -34.65
C GLU A 649 -24.75 -5.57 -34.06
N GLY A 650 -23.59 -6.19 -33.84
CA GLY A 650 -22.41 -5.53 -33.26
C GLY A 650 -22.45 -5.21 -31.76
N LYS A 651 -23.52 -5.55 -31.02
CA LYS A 651 -23.65 -5.29 -29.57
C LYS A 651 -23.85 -6.58 -28.73
N THR A 652 -23.33 -6.57 -27.51
CA THR A 652 -23.59 -7.61 -26.50
C THR A 652 -24.95 -7.39 -25.84
N THR A 653 -25.73 -8.47 -25.61
CA THR A 653 -27.04 -8.38 -24.93
C THR A 653 -26.92 -7.87 -23.48
N LEU A 654 -25.79 -8.14 -22.83
CA LEU A 654 -25.43 -7.66 -21.49
C LEU A 654 -24.02 -7.05 -21.55
N ASP A 655 -23.93 -5.73 -21.35
CA ASP A 655 -22.67 -4.96 -21.42
C ASP A 655 -22.04 -4.82 -20.03
N GLY A 656 -20.85 -5.42 -19.85
CA GLY A 656 -20.08 -5.36 -18.60
C GLY A 656 -19.38 -4.01 -18.35
N SER A 657 -19.35 -3.11 -19.34
CA SER A 657 -18.65 -1.82 -19.30
C SER A 657 -19.03 -0.95 -18.09
N TYR A 658 -20.30 -0.96 -17.70
CA TYR A 658 -20.84 -0.10 -16.64
C TYR A 658 -20.36 -0.52 -15.25
N LEU A 659 -20.46 -1.83 -14.94
CA LEU A 659 -19.93 -2.38 -13.69
C LEU A 659 -18.39 -2.27 -13.65
N ALA A 660 -17.70 -2.46 -14.78
CA ALA A 660 -16.26 -2.26 -14.89
C ALA A 660 -15.84 -0.82 -14.56
N ALA A 661 -16.53 0.17 -15.15
CA ALA A 661 -16.29 1.60 -14.93
C ALA A 661 -16.55 2.06 -13.49
N ILE A 662 -17.60 1.56 -12.84
CA ILE A 662 -17.97 1.95 -11.47
C ILE A 662 -17.11 1.23 -10.43
N GLY A 663 -16.71 -0.01 -10.69
CA GLY A 663 -15.93 -0.81 -9.74
C GLY A 663 -14.41 -0.69 -9.84
N ASN A 664 -13.86 -0.15 -10.93
CA ASN A 664 -12.47 -0.36 -11.34
C ASN A 664 -12.09 -1.86 -11.32
N VAL A 665 -12.97 -2.68 -11.90
CA VAL A 665 -12.83 -4.14 -12.01
C VAL A 665 -12.86 -4.55 -13.48
N ILE A 666 -12.17 -5.63 -13.83
CA ILE A 666 -12.34 -6.24 -15.16
C ILE A 666 -13.57 -7.13 -15.11
N VAL A 667 -14.51 -6.90 -16.03
CA VAL A 667 -15.71 -7.73 -16.18
C VAL A 667 -15.54 -8.60 -17.42
N ILE A 668 -15.83 -9.89 -17.30
CA ILE A 668 -15.77 -10.88 -18.38
C ILE A 668 -17.13 -11.53 -18.47
N MET A 669 -17.84 -11.34 -19.58
CA MET A 669 -19.02 -12.14 -19.91
C MET A 669 -18.58 -13.39 -20.64
N ALA A 670 -19.13 -14.54 -20.27
CA ALA A 670 -18.79 -15.83 -20.86
C ALA A 670 -20.05 -16.62 -21.23
N ASN A 671 -20.14 -16.99 -22.50
CA ASN A 671 -21.09 -17.98 -22.98
C ASN A 671 -20.63 -19.40 -22.59
N TYR A 672 -21.55 -20.34 -22.45
CA TYR A 672 -21.27 -21.77 -22.24
C TYR A 672 -22.44 -22.61 -22.78
N ARG A 673 -22.21 -23.84 -23.26
CA ARG A 673 -23.31 -24.63 -23.85
C ARG A 673 -24.40 -24.95 -22.81
N VAL A 674 -25.66 -24.79 -23.22
CA VAL A 674 -26.86 -25.10 -22.43
C VAL A 674 -27.79 -26.03 -23.20
N GLY A 675 -28.87 -26.47 -22.54
CA GLY A 675 -29.81 -27.44 -23.12
C GLY A 675 -29.12 -28.75 -23.48
N VAL A 676 -29.65 -29.42 -24.51
CA VAL A 676 -29.09 -30.65 -25.08
C VAL A 676 -27.61 -30.51 -25.49
N PHE A 677 -27.21 -29.37 -26.07
CA PHE A 677 -25.85 -29.15 -26.55
C PHE A 677 -24.80 -29.17 -25.42
N GLY A 678 -25.19 -28.72 -24.22
CA GLY A 678 -24.32 -28.69 -23.03
C GLY A 678 -24.46 -29.89 -22.10
N PHE A 679 -25.61 -30.56 -22.07
CA PHE A 679 -25.94 -31.51 -21.00
C PHE A 679 -26.58 -32.83 -21.46
N LEU A 680 -26.55 -33.17 -22.75
CA LEU A 680 -26.89 -34.52 -23.22
C LEU A 680 -25.99 -35.57 -22.54
N SER A 681 -26.60 -36.55 -21.85
CA SER A 681 -25.89 -37.71 -21.33
C SER A 681 -26.66 -39.00 -21.66
N THR A 682 -25.97 -39.96 -22.26
CA THR A 682 -26.46 -41.34 -22.44
C THR A 682 -25.86 -42.29 -21.39
N GLY A 683 -25.09 -41.76 -20.41
CA GLY A 683 -24.36 -42.56 -19.43
C GLY A 683 -23.17 -43.36 -20.01
N SER A 684 -22.81 -43.08 -21.26
CA SER A 684 -21.74 -43.73 -22.03
C SER A 684 -20.51 -42.82 -22.16
N ALA A 685 -19.46 -43.27 -22.84
CA ALA A 685 -18.27 -42.44 -23.07
C ALA A 685 -18.50 -41.36 -24.15
N GLU A 686 -19.45 -41.62 -25.06
CA GLU A 686 -19.77 -40.92 -26.30
C GLU A 686 -20.53 -39.62 -26.01
N ALA A 687 -21.43 -39.66 -25.02
CA ALA A 687 -22.07 -38.49 -24.43
C ALA A 687 -22.17 -38.70 -22.91
N ARG A 688 -21.14 -38.25 -22.17
CA ARG A 688 -21.08 -38.35 -20.70
C ARG A 688 -22.01 -37.35 -20.01
N GLY A 689 -22.37 -36.26 -20.66
CA GLY A 689 -22.97 -35.08 -20.05
C GLY A 689 -21.93 -34.05 -19.60
N ASN A 690 -22.39 -33.02 -18.89
CA ASN A 690 -21.56 -31.96 -18.30
C ASN A 690 -20.74 -31.10 -19.28
N ALA A 691 -20.90 -31.20 -20.60
CA ALA A 691 -20.12 -30.43 -21.58
C ALA A 691 -20.15 -28.91 -21.30
N GLY A 692 -21.32 -28.36 -20.96
CA GLY A 692 -21.48 -26.96 -20.54
C GLY A 692 -20.78 -26.60 -19.22
N LEU A 693 -20.64 -27.56 -18.29
CA LEU A 693 -19.91 -27.38 -17.04
C LEU A 693 -18.38 -27.46 -17.26
N TRP A 694 -17.94 -28.29 -18.20
CA TRP A 694 -16.56 -28.32 -18.69
C TRP A 694 -16.20 -27.03 -19.46
N ASP A 695 -17.13 -26.43 -20.21
CA ASP A 695 -16.96 -25.13 -20.86
C ASP A 695 -16.67 -24.03 -19.82
N GLN A 696 -17.45 -23.97 -18.74
CA GLN A 696 -17.18 -23.04 -17.63
C GLN A 696 -15.80 -23.27 -17.00
N LEU A 697 -15.36 -24.54 -16.84
CA LEU A 697 -14.02 -24.86 -16.36
C LEU A 697 -12.91 -24.42 -17.34
N ALA A 698 -13.15 -24.54 -18.65
CA ALA A 698 -12.21 -24.08 -19.68
C ALA A 698 -12.07 -22.55 -19.65
N ALA A 699 -13.17 -21.81 -19.57
CA ALA A 699 -13.17 -20.35 -19.39
C ALA A 699 -12.42 -19.93 -18.11
N LEU A 700 -12.67 -20.60 -16.97
CA LEU A 700 -11.95 -20.35 -15.72
C LEU A 700 -10.43 -20.53 -15.85
N ARG A 701 -10.00 -21.61 -16.51
CA ARG A 701 -8.57 -21.89 -16.78
C ARG A 701 -7.96 -20.84 -17.71
N TRP A 702 -8.69 -20.43 -18.75
CA TRP A 702 -8.24 -19.38 -19.66
C TRP A 702 -8.05 -18.04 -18.92
N VAL A 703 -9.00 -17.65 -18.07
CA VAL A 703 -8.90 -16.42 -17.27
C VAL A 703 -7.70 -16.48 -16.32
N GLN A 704 -7.51 -17.58 -15.60
CA GLN A 704 -6.36 -17.78 -14.70
C GLN A 704 -5.00 -17.67 -15.42
N GLN A 705 -4.91 -18.12 -16.67
CA GLN A 705 -3.68 -18.07 -17.45
C GLN A 705 -3.41 -16.69 -18.08
N ASN A 706 -4.46 -16.00 -18.55
CA ASN A 706 -4.30 -14.89 -19.50
C ASN A 706 -4.71 -13.51 -18.94
N ILE A 707 -5.46 -13.42 -17.83
CA ILE A 707 -6.03 -12.13 -17.40
C ILE A 707 -5.00 -11.10 -16.93
N ALA A 708 -3.79 -11.54 -16.58
CA ALA A 708 -2.65 -10.68 -16.26
C ALA A 708 -2.28 -9.76 -17.46
N SER A 709 -2.38 -10.24 -18.70
CA SER A 709 -2.13 -9.42 -19.90
C SER A 709 -3.12 -8.26 -20.08
N PHE A 710 -4.28 -8.31 -19.40
CA PHE A 710 -5.29 -7.25 -19.40
C PHE A 710 -5.19 -6.34 -18.16
N GLY A 711 -4.25 -6.59 -17.25
CA GLY A 711 -4.09 -5.86 -15.98
C GLY A 711 -4.86 -6.45 -14.78
N GLY A 712 -5.48 -7.61 -14.94
CA GLY A 712 -6.22 -8.30 -13.89
C GLY A 712 -5.35 -9.23 -13.03
N ASN A 713 -5.75 -9.45 -11.79
CA ASN A 713 -5.05 -10.34 -10.87
C ASN A 713 -5.73 -11.73 -10.81
N PRO A 714 -5.06 -12.82 -11.25
CA PRO A 714 -5.63 -14.18 -11.19
C PRO A 714 -6.00 -14.64 -9.77
N GLY A 715 -5.30 -14.16 -8.74
CA GLY A 715 -5.64 -14.41 -7.33
C GLY A 715 -6.83 -13.61 -6.77
N ARG A 716 -7.49 -12.79 -7.60
CA ARG A 716 -8.69 -11.98 -7.27
C ARG A 716 -9.85 -12.21 -8.25
N VAL A 717 -9.92 -13.39 -8.87
CA VAL A 717 -11.05 -13.80 -9.72
C VAL A 717 -12.26 -14.12 -8.85
N SER A 718 -13.39 -13.49 -9.17
CA SER A 718 -14.73 -13.76 -8.66
C SER A 718 -15.57 -14.33 -9.80
N VAL A 719 -16.45 -15.28 -9.51
CA VAL A 719 -17.31 -15.93 -10.52
C VAL A 719 -18.76 -15.58 -10.23
N GLY A 720 -19.58 -15.41 -11.25
CA GLY A 720 -21.02 -15.30 -11.07
C GLY A 720 -21.83 -15.85 -12.24
N ALA A 721 -23.13 -16.00 -12.00
CA ALA A 721 -24.11 -16.37 -13.02
C ALA A 721 -25.51 -16.00 -12.54
N ALA A 722 -26.49 -16.04 -13.46
CA ALA A 722 -27.90 -15.78 -13.18
C ALA A 722 -28.83 -16.95 -13.55
N GLY A 723 -29.96 -17.04 -12.86
CA GLY A 723 -31.02 -18.02 -13.12
C GLY A 723 -30.52 -19.46 -13.03
N GLY A 724 -30.93 -20.31 -13.99
CA GLY A 724 -30.43 -21.68 -14.11
C GLY A 724 -28.90 -21.78 -14.28
N GLY A 725 -28.25 -20.71 -14.77
CA GLY A 725 -26.80 -20.64 -14.82
C GLY A 725 -26.15 -20.54 -13.44
N ALA A 726 -26.82 -19.95 -12.45
CA ALA A 726 -26.35 -19.96 -11.06
C ALA A 726 -26.45 -21.36 -10.43
N ASP A 727 -27.51 -22.12 -10.75
CA ASP A 727 -27.64 -23.53 -10.35
C ASP A 727 -26.45 -24.35 -10.90
N VAL A 728 -26.16 -24.27 -12.21
CA VAL A 728 -25.01 -24.95 -12.84
C VAL A 728 -23.67 -24.49 -12.26
N THR A 729 -23.44 -23.17 -12.19
CA THR A 729 -22.14 -22.60 -11.79
C THR A 729 -21.81 -22.90 -10.32
N SER A 730 -22.82 -23.04 -9.47
CA SER A 730 -22.63 -23.42 -8.08
C SER A 730 -22.02 -24.83 -7.90
N ALA A 731 -22.15 -25.72 -8.89
CA ALA A 731 -21.57 -27.06 -8.86
C ALA A 731 -20.03 -27.05 -8.77
N HIS A 732 -19.36 -25.98 -9.24
CA HIS A 732 -17.90 -25.83 -9.10
C HIS A 732 -17.43 -25.86 -7.64
N LEU A 733 -18.29 -25.46 -6.68
CA LEU A 733 -18.01 -25.54 -5.23
C LEU A 733 -17.87 -26.97 -4.70
N LEU A 734 -18.50 -27.95 -5.38
CA LEU A 734 -18.56 -29.35 -4.96
C LEU A 734 -17.36 -30.18 -5.42
N THR A 735 -16.53 -29.59 -6.29
CA THR A 735 -15.43 -30.29 -6.96
C THR A 735 -14.12 -30.16 -6.20
N ASP A 736 -13.39 -31.27 -6.06
CA ASP A 736 -12.04 -31.26 -5.51
C ASP A 736 -11.02 -31.09 -6.65
N THR A 737 -10.90 -29.86 -7.17
CA THR A 737 -9.84 -29.50 -8.12
C THR A 737 -8.51 -29.29 -7.38
N ALA A 738 -8.02 -30.36 -6.76
CA ALA A 738 -6.83 -30.37 -5.90
C ALA A 738 -5.64 -29.65 -6.57
N GLY A 739 -5.15 -28.59 -5.92
CA GLY A 739 -3.96 -27.83 -6.33
C GLY A 739 -4.19 -26.50 -7.06
N THR A 740 -5.40 -26.16 -7.52
CA THR A 740 -5.66 -24.87 -8.20
C THR A 740 -6.89 -24.13 -7.67
N GLU A 741 -6.67 -22.99 -7.01
CA GLU A 741 -7.72 -22.02 -6.64
C GLU A 741 -8.11 -21.19 -7.89
N LEU A 742 -9.10 -21.67 -8.66
CA LEU A 742 -9.53 -21.01 -9.90
C LEU A 742 -10.33 -19.72 -9.69
N PHE A 743 -10.90 -19.53 -8.50
CA PHE A 743 -11.63 -18.35 -8.09
C PHE A 743 -11.72 -18.27 -6.57
N ARG A 744 -12.01 -17.07 -6.05
CA ARG A 744 -12.00 -16.75 -4.62
C ARG A 744 -13.37 -16.38 -4.06
N ARG A 745 -14.31 -15.97 -4.92
CA ARG A 745 -15.64 -15.48 -4.54
C ARG A 745 -16.69 -15.92 -5.54
N LEU A 746 -17.93 -16.06 -5.08
CA LEU A 746 -19.05 -16.48 -5.90
C LEU A 746 -20.25 -15.53 -5.75
N LEU A 747 -20.84 -15.16 -6.89
CA LEU A 747 -22.04 -14.35 -7.03
C LEU A 747 -23.15 -15.20 -7.66
N LEU A 748 -24.11 -15.67 -6.87
CA LEU A 748 -25.20 -16.53 -7.34
C LEU A 748 -26.52 -15.75 -7.35
N MET A 749 -27.02 -15.43 -8.55
CA MET A 749 -28.23 -14.64 -8.74
C MET A 749 -29.38 -15.57 -9.17
N GLY A 750 -30.31 -15.87 -8.26
CA GLY A 750 -31.46 -16.73 -8.54
C GLY A 750 -31.17 -18.24 -8.62
N GLY A 751 -30.01 -18.74 -8.18
CA GLY A 751 -29.74 -20.19 -8.19
C GLY A 751 -28.82 -20.66 -7.08
N SER A 752 -28.79 -21.98 -6.85
CA SER A 752 -28.03 -22.60 -5.77
C SER A 752 -27.75 -24.09 -6.02
N ALA A 753 -26.64 -24.59 -5.46
CA ALA A 753 -26.27 -26.01 -5.56
C ALA A 753 -27.28 -26.93 -4.85
N PHE A 754 -28.14 -26.34 -4.00
CA PHE A 754 -29.13 -27.04 -3.20
C PHE A 754 -30.49 -27.09 -3.91
N SER A 755 -30.63 -26.51 -5.11
CA SER A 755 -31.85 -26.62 -5.90
C SER A 755 -32.11 -28.09 -6.26
N PRO A 756 -33.34 -28.62 -6.10
CA PRO A 756 -33.66 -30.01 -6.45
C PRO A 756 -33.41 -30.38 -7.92
N ALA A 757 -33.27 -29.38 -8.81
CA ALA A 757 -33.00 -29.56 -10.24
C ALA A 757 -31.54 -29.23 -10.64
N SER A 758 -30.65 -28.92 -9.68
CA SER A 758 -29.26 -28.54 -9.96
C SER A 758 -28.40 -29.69 -10.51
N ILE A 759 -28.70 -30.93 -10.14
CA ILE A 759 -28.03 -32.16 -10.62
C ILE A 759 -29.10 -33.22 -10.89
N ILE A 760 -29.15 -33.76 -12.10
CA ILE A 760 -30.09 -34.82 -12.49
C ILE A 760 -29.42 -36.21 -12.41
N THR A 761 -30.23 -37.25 -12.19
CA THR A 761 -29.75 -38.63 -12.14
C THR A 761 -29.45 -39.18 -13.53
N THR A 762 -28.40 -40.01 -13.66
CA THR A 762 -27.97 -40.59 -14.94
C THR A 762 -29.10 -41.32 -15.68
N ARG A 763 -29.95 -42.04 -14.94
CA ARG A 763 -31.16 -42.71 -15.47
C ARG A 763 -32.10 -41.74 -16.18
N ARG A 764 -32.30 -40.54 -15.63
CA ARG A 764 -33.19 -39.53 -16.22
C ARG A 764 -32.57 -38.88 -17.45
N ALA A 765 -31.29 -38.57 -17.40
CA ALA A 765 -30.58 -38.06 -18.58
C ALA A 765 -30.64 -39.07 -19.74
N GLN A 766 -30.50 -40.37 -19.45
CA GLN A 766 -30.70 -41.45 -20.42
C GLN A 766 -32.13 -41.50 -20.97
N THR A 767 -33.16 -41.46 -20.12
CA THR A 767 -34.56 -41.39 -20.57
C THR A 767 -34.81 -40.16 -21.46
N GLN A 768 -34.28 -39.00 -21.07
CA GLN A 768 -34.44 -37.75 -21.83
C GLN A 768 -33.72 -37.81 -23.19
N ALA A 769 -32.52 -38.39 -23.23
CA ALA A 769 -31.76 -38.62 -24.47
C ALA A 769 -32.48 -39.59 -25.42
N ALA A 770 -33.07 -40.68 -24.90
CA ALA A 770 -33.85 -41.62 -25.69
C ALA A 770 -35.14 -40.99 -26.24
N ALA A 771 -35.88 -40.23 -25.42
CA ALA A 771 -37.09 -39.52 -25.85
C ALA A 771 -36.77 -38.46 -26.93
N LEU A 772 -35.63 -37.78 -26.82
CA LEU A 772 -35.16 -36.85 -27.86
C LEU A 772 -34.79 -37.57 -29.15
N ALA A 773 -34.10 -38.71 -29.06
CA ALA A 773 -33.74 -39.52 -30.22
C ALA A 773 -35.00 -40.01 -30.97
N GLU A 774 -36.02 -40.47 -30.25
CA GLU A 774 -37.30 -40.87 -30.83
C GLU A 774 -38.03 -39.70 -31.52
N ASP A 775 -38.07 -38.51 -30.90
CA ASP A 775 -38.76 -37.32 -31.44
C ASP A 775 -38.18 -36.85 -32.80
N VAL A 776 -36.87 -37.00 -32.99
CA VAL A 776 -36.16 -36.64 -34.22
C VAL A 776 -35.96 -37.80 -35.19
N GLY A 777 -36.47 -39.00 -34.88
CA GLY A 777 -36.37 -40.20 -35.73
C GLY A 777 -34.99 -40.86 -35.75
N CYS A 778 -34.14 -40.60 -34.76
CA CYS A 778 -32.87 -41.29 -34.57
C CYS A 778 -33.07 -42.69 -33.97
N PRO A 779 -32.17 -43.66 -34.25
CA PRO A 779 -32.19 -44.96 -33.57
C PRO A 779 -31.98 -44.78 -32.06
N SER A 780 -32.74 -45.53 -31.25
CA SER A 780 -32.72 -45.45 -29.78
C SER A 780 -32.16 -46.72 -29.11
N SER A 781 -31.51 -47.61 -29.87
CA SER A 781 -31.10 -48.94 -29.42
C SER A 781 -29.77 -48.96 -28.67
N THR A 782 -28.79 -48.15 -29.06
CA THR A 782 -27.47 -48.03 -28.42
C THR A 782 -27.07 -46.57 -28.21
N SER A 783 -26.12 -46.31 -27.30
CA SER A 783 -25.69 -44.94 -27.01
C SER A 783 -24.91 -44.34 -28.18
N GLU A 784 -24.15 -45.19 -28.86
CA GLU A 784 -23.33 -44.92 -30.02
C GLU A 784 -24.20 -44.48 -31.21
N GLU A 785 -25.27 -45.22 -31.52
CA GLU A 785 -26.21 -44.88 -32.60
C GLU A 785 -26.99 -43.58 -32.31
N ILE A 786 -27.46 -43.39 -31.06
CA ILE A 786 -28.11 -42.15 -30.62
C ILE A 786 -27.18 -40.97 -30.88
N VAL A 787 -25.96 -40.99 -30.33
CA VAL A 787 -25.02 -39.86 -30.42
C VAL A 787 -24.57 -39.62 -31.85
N ALA A 788 -24.27 -40.66 -32.63
CA ALA A 788 -23.87 -40.54 -34.03
C ALA A 788 -24.97 -39.89 -34.88
N CYS A 789 -26.24 -40.25 -34.68
CA CYS A 789 -27.37 -39.64 -35.37
C CYS A 789 -27.58 -38.18 -34.93
N LEU A 790 -27.61 -37.91 -33.62
CA LEU A 790 -27.79 -36.55 -33.07
C LEU A 790 -26.66 -35.57 -33.47
N ARG A 791 -25.45 -36.07 -33.76
CA ARG A 791 -24.34 -35.25 -34.31
C ARG A 791 -24.55 -34.79 -35.74
N GLN A 792 -25.31 -35.54 -36.55
CA GLN A 792 -25.55 -35.22 -37.96
C GLN A 792 -26.72 -34.25 -38.17
N LEU A 793 -27.59 -34.08 -37.17
CA LEU A 793 -28.74 -33.19 -37.27
C LEU A 793 -28.35 -31.70 -37.34
N PRO A 794 -29.10 -30.85 -38.06
CA PRO A 794 -28.96 -29.40 -37.96
C PRO A 794 -29.29 -28.92 -36.53
N ALA A 795 -28.50 -27.98 -36.01
CA ALA A 795 -28.67 -27.49 -34.63
C ALA A 795 -30.10 -26.97 -34.35
N ARG A 796 -30.70 -26.24 -35.30
CA ARG A 796 -32.10 -25.80 -35.18
C ARG A 796 -33.08 -26.96 -34.96
N VAL A 797 -32.98 -28.05 -35.73
CA VAL A 797 -33.91 -29.20 -35.61
C VAL A 797 -33.79 -29.83 -34.22
N LEU A 798 -32.57 -29.95 -33.71
CA LEU A 798 -32.32 -30.44 -32.36
C LEU A 798 -32.82 -29.46 -31.28
N ASN A 799 -32.75 -28.14 -31.54
CA ASN A 799 -33.26 -27.10 -30.66
C ASN A 799 -34.80 -27.09 -30.59
N ASP A 800 -35.46 -27.23 -31.73
CA ASP A 800 -36.92 -27.30 -31.85
C ASP A 800 -37.46 -28.56 -31.14
N ALA A 801 -36.77 -29.70 -31.27
CA ALA A 801 -37.10 -30.95 -30.59
C ALA A 801 -36.92 -30.87 -29.05
N GLN A 802 -35.80 -30.32 -28.54
CA GLN A 802 -35.69 -30.11 -27.09
C GLN A 802 -36.75 -29.12 -26.58
N THR A 803 -37.12 -28.10 -27.36
CA THR A 803 -38.15 -27.13 -26.96
C THR A 803 -39.52 -27.81 -26.83
N LYS A 804 -39.89 -28.66 -27.79
CA LYS A 804 -41.12 -29.48 -27.75
C LYS A 804 -41.17 -30.42 -26.55
N LEU A 805 -40.07 -31.12 -26.24
CA LEU A 805 -40.01 -31.97 -25.05
C LEU A 805 -40.14 -31.15 -23.76
N LEU A 806 -39.36 -30.06 -23.66
CA LEU A 806 -39.35 -29.25 -22.44
C LEU A 806 -40.69 -28.56 -22.17
N ALA A 807 -41.46 -28.24 -23.22
CA ALA A 807 -42.79 -27.64 -23.13
C ALA A 807 -43.85 -28.49 -22.40
N ILE A 808 -43.64 -29.81 -22.27
CA ILE A 808 -44.58 -30.72 -21.58
C ILE A 808 -43.94 -31.43 -20.38
N SER A 809 -42.69 -31.09 -20.06
CA SER A 809 -41.88 -31.73 -19.02
C SER A 809 -41.81 -30.89 -17.73
N GLY A 810 -41.61 -31.55 -16.59
CA GLY A 810 -41.32 -30.88 -15.31
C GLY A 810 -39.84 -30.52 -15.16
N PRO A 811 -39.45 -29.69 -14.18
CA PRO A 811 -38.06 -29.23 -14.00
C PRO A 811 -37.04 -30.34 -13.77
N PHE A 812 -37.50 -31.51 -13.32
CA PHE A 812 -36.69 -32.72 -13.16
C PHE A 812 -36.28 -33.42 -14.47
N GLN A 813 -36.82 -32.97 -15.60
CA GLN A 813 -36.49 -33.43 -16.95
C GLN A 813 -35.72 -32.37 -17.74
N TYR A 814 -35.30 -31.26 -17.11
CA TYR A 814 -34.40 -30.30 -17.73
C TYR A 814 -33.02 -30.90 -18.00
N TRP A 815 -32.40 -30.44 -19.08
CA TRP A 815 -30.99 -30.70 -19.40
C TRP A 815 -30.11 -29.98 -18.39
N GLY A 816 -29.40 -30.74 -17.55
CA GLY A 816 -28.55 -30.19 -16.49
C GLY A 816 -27.41 -31.12 -16.08
N PRO A 817 -26.58 -30.71 -15.12
CA PRO A 817 -25.43 -31.48 -14.65
C PRO A 817 -25.80 -32.90 -14.21
N VAL A 818 -24.95 -33.86 -14.56
CA VAL A 818 -25.08 -35.28 -14.19
C VAL A 818 -23.92 -35.74 -13.33
N MET A 819 -24.17 -36.75 -12.50
CA MET A 819 -23.13 -37.46 -11.76
C MET A 819 -22.29 -38.31 -12.72
N ASP A 820 -21.17 -37.75 -13.20
CA ASP A 820 -20.30 -38.37 -14.21
C ASP A 820 -19.16 -39.22 -13.62
N GLY A 821 -18.94 -39.15 -12.29
CA GLY A 821 -17.86 -39.89 -11.61
C GLY A 821 -16.46 -39.31 -11.86
N ILE A 822 -16.34 -38.18 -12.56
CA ILE A 822 -15.06 -37.58 -12.98
C ILE A 822 -14.94 -36.19 -12.38
N TYR A 823 -15.88 -35.31 -12.74
CA TYR A 823 -15.98 -33.94 -12.24
C TYR A 823 -16.92 -33.87 -11.05
N LEU A 824 -18.12 -34.44 -11.21
CA LEU A 824 -19.10 -34.63 -10.14
C LEU A 824 -19.01 -36.08 -9.69
N GLN A 825 -18.20 -36.31 -8.65
CA GLN A 825 -17.85 -37.65 -8.17
C GLN A 825 -18.81 -38.20 -7.11
N GLU A 826 -19.49 -37.34 -6.34
CA GLU A 826 -20.43 -37.77 -5.32
C GLU A 826 -21.61 -36.80 -5.13
N PRO A 827 -22.77 -37.28 -4.64
CA PRO A 827 -23.95 -36.43 -4.44
C PRO A 827 -23.68 -35.29 -3.47
N LEU A 828 -24.39 -34.16 -3.66
CA LEU A 828 -24.34 -32.97 -2.81
C LEU A 828 -24.31 -33.30 -1.31
N ALA A 829 -25.22 -34.15 -0.84
CA ALA A 829 -25.32 -34.52 0.57
C ALA A 829 -24.05 -35.15 1.17
N LYS A 830 -23.20 -35.77 0.34
CA LYS A 830 -21.90 -36.32 0.73
C LYS A 830 -20.77 -35.30 0.56
N ALA A 831 -20.80 -34.50 -0.51
CA ALA A 831 -19.86 -33.40 -0.73
C ALA A 831 -19.90 -32.38 0.44
N LEU A 832 -21.10 -32.10 0.97
CA LEU A 832 -21.33 -31.23 2.14
C LEU A 832 -20.93 -31.86 3.49
N GLN A 833 -20.55 -33.14 3.54
CA GLN A 833 -19.97 -33.77 4.74
C GLN A 833 -18.43 -33.67 4.77
N ARG A 834 -17.80 -33.15 3.70
CA ARG A 834 -16.35 -33.00 3.63
C ARG A 834 -15.87 -31.89 4.59
N PRO A 835 -14.94 -32.16 5.52
CA PRO A 835 -14.44 -31.17 6.49
C PRO A 835 -13.53 -30.09 5.88
N ARG A 836 -13.40 -30.02 4.55
CA ARG A 836 -12.46 -29.14 3.82
C ARG A 836 -13.06 -28.57 2.51
N LEU A 837 -14.35 -28.22 2.50
CA LEU A 837 -14.86 -27.34 1.44
C LEU A 837 -14.09 -26.00 1.44
N ARG A 838 -13.92 -25.42 0.25
CA ARG A 838 -13.07 -24.24 0.05
C ARG A 838 -13.64 -23.02 0.76
N LYS A 839 -12.75 -22.18 1.31
CA LYS A 839 -13.14 -20.88 1.85
C LYS A 839 -13.36 -19.88 0.72
N ILE A 840 -14.63 -19.60 0.42
CA ILE A 840 -15.10 -18.76 -0.68
C ILE A 840 -16.15 -17.79 -0.14
N ASP A 841 -15.93 -16.49 -0.34
CA ASP A 841 -16.95 -15.47 -0.03
C ASP A 841 -18.13 -15.63 -0.98
N LEU A 842 -19.36 -15.58 -0.45
CA LEU A 842 -20.60 -15.84 -1.18
C LEU A 842 -21.54 -14.64 -1.10
N LEU A 843 -21.94 -14.11 -2.26
CA LEU A 843 -23.07 -13.19 -2.38
C LEU A 843 -24.17 -13.91 -3.16
N ILE A 844 -25.35 -14.05 -2.55
CA ILE A 844 -26.44 -14.87 -3.06
C ILE A 844 -27.80 -14.20 -2.85
N GLY A 845 -28.76 -14.41 -3.75
CA GLY A 845 -30.11 -13.87 -3.58
C GLY A 845 -31.05 -14.28 -4.70
N SER A 846 -32.34 -13.94 -4.56
CA SER A 846 -33.37 -14.20 -5.57
C SER A 846 -34.25 -12.98 -5.83
N ALA A 847 -34.80 -12.90 -7.03
CA ALA A 847 -35.85 -11.95 -7.37
C ALA A 847 -37.25 -12.61 -7.25
N GLN A 848 -38.25 -11.84 -6.83
CA GLN A 848 -39.63 -12.33 -6.67
C GLN A 848 -40.26 -12.72 -8.03
N GLN A 849 -39.81 -12.10 -9.13
CA GLN A 849 -40.19 -12.40 -10.52
C GLN A 849 -39.52 -13.66 -11.09
N ASP A 850 -38.57 -14.27 -10.38
CA ASP A 850 -37.82 -15.45 -10.83
C ASP A 850 -38.59 -16.73 -10.50
N GLY A 851 -39.65 -17.01 -11.26
CA GLY A 851 -40.44 -18.24 -11.20
C GLY A 851 -40.13 -19.20 -12.35
N LEU A 852 -40.44 -20.50 -12.21
CA LEU A 852 -40.22 -21.46 -13.29
C LEU A 852 -41.10 -21.18 -14.53
N ILE A 853 -42.28 -20.59 -14.34
CA ILE A 853 -43.15 -20.16 -15.44
C ILE A 853 -42.52 -18.94 -16.15
N SER A 854 -42.01 -17.97 -15.40
CA SER A 854 -41.21 -16.85 -15.90
C SER A 854 -39.97 -17.31 -16.70
N ARG A 855 -39.19 -18.26 -16.19
CA ARG A 855 -38.04 -18.86 -16.89
C ARG A 855 -38.44 -19.57 -18.20
N ALA A 856 -39.60 -20.21 -18.25
CA ALA A 856 -40.10 -20.91 -19.44
C ALA A 856 -40.77 -19.99 -20.49
N LYS A 857 -40.72 -18.66 -20.33
CA LYS A 857 -41.39 -17.67 -21.21
C LYS A 857 -41.00 -17.80 -22.70
N ALA A 858 -39.75 -18.16 -23.02
CA ALA A 858 -39.30 -18.39 -24.39
C ALA A 858 -39.93 -19.65 -25.01
N ILE A 859 -39.85 -20.79 -24.31
CA ILE A 859 -40.48 -22.07 -24.70
C ILE A 859 -41.98 -21.87 -24.94
N LYS A 860 -42.67 -21.16 -24.04
CA LYS A 860 -44.09 -20.87 -24.17
C LYS A 860 -44.42 -20.04 -25.41
N LYS A 861 -43.66 -18.97 -25.69
CA LYS A 861 -43.82 -18.16 -26.92
C LYS A 861 -43.63 -18.99 -28.19
N PHE A 862 -42.64 -19.88 -28.19
CA PHE A 862 -42.41 -20.79 -29.30
C PHE A 862 -43.60 -21.73 -29.52
N GLU A 863 -44.07 -22.43 -28.49
CA GLU A 863 -45.24 -23.33 -28.60
C GLU A 863 -46.53 -22.60 -28.99
N GLU A 864 -46.73 -21.37 -28.52
CA GLU A 864 -47.81 -20.48 -28.97
C GLU A 864 -47.67 -20.15 -30.47
N SER A 865 -46.46 -19.88 -30.98
CA SER A 865 -46.21 -19.67 -32.43
C SER A 865 -46.44 -20.93 -33.28
N GLN A 866 -46.22 -22.11 -32.70
CA GLN A 866 -46.51 -23.41 -33.33
C GLN A 866 -48.00 -23.82 -33.22
N GLY A 867 -48.86 -22.98 -32.62
CA GLY A 867 -50.29 -23.25 -32.44
C GLY A 867 -50.62 -24.31 -31.37
N ARG A 868 -49.66 -24.70 -30.53
CA ARG A 868 -49.78 -25.82 -29.57
C ARG A 868 -50.32 -25.36 -28.21
N ALA A 869 -51.49 -24.71 -28.19
CA ALA A 869 -52.07 -24.16 -26.97
C ALA A 869 -52.25 -25.20 -25.83
N ASN A 870 -52.49 -26.47 -26.18
CA ASN A 870 -52.65 -27.57 -25.21
C ASN A 870 -51.36 -27.89 -24.42
N SER A 871 -50.17 -27.58 -24.96
CA SER A 871 -48.89 -27.76 -24.25
C SER A 871 -48.86 -26.96 -22.94
N LYS A 872 -49.57 -25.83 -22.87
CA LYS A 872 -49.68 -25.01 -21.65
C LYS A 872 -50.29 -25.79 -20.48
N THR A 873 -51.39 -26.51 -20.67
CA THR A 873 -52.03 -27.28 -19.59
C THR A 873 -51.13 -28.44 -19.14
N ALA A 874 -50.49 -29.12 -20.10
CA ALA A 874 -49.52 -30.18 -19.80
C ALA A 874 -48.32 -29.65 -19.00
N PHE A 875 -47.76 -28.50 -19.36
CA PHE A 875 -46.68 -27.83 -18.63
C PHE A 875 -47.05 -27.55 -17.17
N TYR A 876 -48.24 -26.97 -16.94
CA TYR A 876 -48.70 -26.62 -15.59
C TYR A 876 -48.93 -27.88 -14.73
N GLN A 877 -49.49 -28.95 -15.33
CA GLN A 877 -49.59 -30.25 -14.65
C GLN A 877 -48.20 -30.83 -14.32
N ALA A 878 -47.24 -30.76 -15.25
CA ALA A 878 -45.89 -31.25 -15.03
C ALA A 878 -45.13 -30.45 -13.95
N LEU A 879 -45.37 -29.14 -13.85
CA LEU A 879 -44.91 -28.31 -12.73
C LEU A 879 -45.56 -28.74 -11.41
N GLN A 880 -46.88 -28.95 -11.38
CA GLN A 880 -47.59 -29.38 -10.17
C GLN A 880 -47.10 -30.75 -9.67
N ASN A 881 -47.00 -31.75 -10.57
CA ASN A 881 -46.45 -33.08 -10.26
C ASN A 881 -45.00 -33.02 -9.70
N SER A 882 -44.24 -31.97 -10.02
CA SER A 882 -42.88 -31.76 -9.51
C SER A 882 -42.84 -31.25 -8.06
N LEU A 883 -43.94 -30.69 -7.54
CA LEU A 883 -44.07 -30.31 -6.13
C LEU A 883 -44.07 -31.54 -5.21
N GLY A 884 -44.54 -32.71 -5.70
CA GLY A 884 -44.38 -34.02 -5.06
C GLY A 884 -42.93 -34.49 -4.92
N GLY A 885 -41.95 -33.69 -5.35
CA GLY A 885 -40.53 -34.02 -5.34
C GLY A 885 -40.13 -34.98 -6.46
N GLU A 886 -38.94 -35.56 -6.34
CA GLU A 886 -38.32 -36.31 -7.44
C GLU A 886 -39.18 -37.47 -7.97
N GLU A 887 -39.86 -38.18 -7.08
CA GLU A 887 -40.65 -39.38 -7.40
C GLU A 887 -42.15 -39.06 -7.60
N SER A 888 -42.54 -37.76 -7.63
CA SER A 888 -43.94 -37.30 -7.62
C SER A 888 -44.77 -38.00 -6.53
N ASN A 889 -44.30 -37.93 -5.29
CA ASN A 889 -44.96 -38.55 -4.14
C ASN A 889 -46.25 -37.78 -3.83
N SER A 890 -47.40 -38.45 -3.99
CA SER A 890 -48.72 -37.84 -3.84
C SER A 890 -48.96 -37.21 -2.47
N PHE A 891 -48.41 -37.75 -1.38
CA PHE A 891 -48.56 -37.15 -0.05
C PHE A 891 -47.84 -35.80 0.08
N ILE A 892 -46.70 -35.66 -0.61
CA ILE A 892 -45.94 -34.41 -0.67
C ILE A 892 -46.67 -33.41 -1.58
N GLU A 893 -47.18 -33.87 -2.72
CA GLU A 893 -47.95 -33.05 -3.66
C GLU A 893 -49.25 -32.53 -3.05
N ASP A 894 -50.04 -33.38 -2.39
CA ASP A 894 -51.26 -33.01 -1.67
C ASP A 894 -50.97 -31.94 -0.60
N ALA A 895 -49.89 -32.13 0.17
CA ALA A 895 -49.50 -31.19 1.22
C ALA A 895 -49.05 -29.83 0.66
N ALA A 896 -48.30 -29.81 -0.44
CA ALA A 896 -47.89 -28.58 -1.13
C ALA A 896 -49.08 -27.88 -1.81
N THR A 897 -49.98 -28.65 -2.43
CA THR A 897 -51.24 -28.19 -3.04
C THR A 897 -52.11 -27.50 -2.01
N TRP A 898 -52.25 -28.09 -0.81
CA TRP A 898 -52.97 -27.48 0.30
C TRP A 898 -52.26 -26.23 0.85
N TYR A 899 -50.95 -26.29 1.11
CA TYR A 899 -50.19 -25.18 1.70
C TYR A 899 -50.20 -23.93 0.82
N TYR A 900 -50.08 -24.08 -0.50
CA TYR A 900 -50.09 -22.98 -1.48
C TYR A 900 -51.48 -22.66 -2.04
N SER A 901 -52.54 -23.31 -1.56
CA SER A 901 -53.92 -23.14 -2.06
C SER A 901 -54.06 -23.34 -3.58
N LEU A 902 -53.48 -24.41 -4.12
CA LEU A 902 -53.50 -24.76 -5.56
C LEU A 902 -54.82 -25.42 -6.02
N GLU A 903 -55.87 -25.42 -5.20
CA GLU A 903 -57.17 -26.00 -5.55
C GLU A 903 -57.80 -25.26 -6.74
N HIS A 904 -58.20 -26.01 -7.78
CA HIS A 904 -58.75 -25.47 -9.01
C HIS A 904 -60.14 -24.84 -8.80
N SER A 905 -60.22 -23.52 -8.94
CA SER A 905 -61.42 -22.86 -9.44
C SER A 905 -61.43 -22.99 -10.96
N THR A 906 -62.53 -23.49 -11.54
CA THR A 906 -62.73 -23.53 -13.00
C THR A 906 -62.78 -22.13 -13.62
N ASP A 907 -62.99 -21.11 -12.79
CA ASP A 907 -63.39 -19.76 -13.23
C ASP A 907 -62.24 -18.74 -13.12
N ASP A 908 -61.11 -19.09 -12.48
CA ASP A 908 -59.94 -18.21 -12.36
C ASP A 908 -58.59 -18.94 -12.52
N TYR A 909 -58.14 -19.09 -13.77
CA TYR A 909 -56.79 -19.55 -14.10
C TYR A 909 -55.67 -18.66 -13.54
N SER A 910 -55.96 -17.38 -13.23
CA SER A 910 -54.93 -16.41 -12.85
C SER A 910 -54.42 -16.62 -11.42
N SER A 911 -55.28 -17.00 -10.48
CA SER A 911 -54.87 -17.33 -9.11
C SER A 911 -54.07 -18.64 -9.08
N PHE A 912 -54.55 -19.70 -9.74
CA PHE A 912 -53.82 -20.96 -9.88
C PHE A 912 -52.41 -20.75 -10.47
N SER A 913 -52.28 -19.99 -11.57
CA SER A 913 -50.97 -19.72 -12.18
C SER A 913 -50.01 -19.00 -11.24
N ARG A 914 -50.49 -18.02 -10.47
CA ARG A 914 -49.66 -17.26 -9.51
C ARG A 914 -49.28 -18.11 -8.29
N ALA A 915 -50.19 -18.92 -7.78
CA ALA A 915 -49.93 -19.81 -6.66
C ALA A 915 -48.93 -20.92 -7.03
N LEU A 916 -49.04 -21.49 -8.24
CA LEU A 916 -48.08 -22.49 -8.76
C LEU A 916 -46.69 -21.89 -8.98
N GLU A 917 -46.61 -20.65 -9.47
CA GLU A 917 -45.35 -19.91 -9.59
C GLU A 917 -44.72 -19.64 -8.21
N ASN A 918 -45.54 -19.30 -7.21
CA ASN A 918 -45.07 -19.14 -5.83
C ASN A 918 -44.52 -20.45 -5.25
N ALA A 919 -45.25 -21.55 -5.38
CA ALA A 919 -44.85 -22.86 -4.89
C ALA A 919 -43.53 -23.34 -5.54
N THR A 920 -43.41 -23.19 -6.87
CA THR A 920 -42.21 -23.58 -7.60
C THR A 920 -41.02 -22.66 -7.34
N ARG A 921 -41.19 -21.33 -7.23
CA ARG A 921 -40.12 -20.40 -6.87
C ARG A 921 -39.57 -20.69 -5.46
N ASP A 922 -40.44 -20.92 -4.49
CA ASP A 922 -40.00 -21.21 -3.13
C ASP A 922 -39.24 -22.55 -3.07
N GLN A 923 -39.75 -23.61 -3.71
CA GLN A 923 -39.15 -24.95 -3.71
C GLN A 923 -37.84 -25.07 -4.53
N PHE A 924 -37.76 -24.45 -5.71
CA PHE A 924 -36.63 -24.62 -6.62
C PHE A 924 -35.59 -23.50 -6.56
N ILE A 925 -35.92 -22.32 -6.02
CA ILE A 925 -35.06 -21.13 -6.05
C ILE A 925 -34.84 -20.57 -4.64
N THR A 926 -35.86 -19.95 -4.02
CA THR A 926 -35.66 -19.13 -2.82
C THR A 926 -35.27 -19.94 -1.57
N CYS A 927 -35.95 -21.05 -1.28
CA CYS A 927 -35.60 -21.87 -0.12
C CYS A 927 -34.28 -22.65 -0.30
N PRO A 928 -33.95 -23.21 -1.48
CA PRO A 928 -32.61 -23.69 -1.78
C PRO A 928 -31.49 -22.65 -1.60
N ILE A 929 -31.74 -21.38 -1.95
CA ILE A 929 -30.80 -20.27 -1.71
C ILE A 929 -30.60 -20.04 -0.20
N ILE A 930 -31.69 -19.97 0.58
CA ILE A 930 -31.63 -19.78 2.04
C ILE A 930 -30.89 -20.94 2.72
N ASN A 931 -31.18 -22.18 2.32
CA ASN A 931 -30.53 -23.37 2.84
C ASN A 931 -29.02 -23.37 2.54
N MET A 932 -28.63 -22.98 1.32
CA MET A 932 -27.23 -22.86 0.93
C MET A 932 -26.51 -21.74 1.71
N ALA A 933 -27.11 -20.56 1.83
CA ALA A 933 -26.55 -19.44 2.59
C ALA A 933 -26.36 -19.79 4.07
N SER A 934 -27.35 -20.43 4.69
CA SER A 934 -27.30 -20.88 6.08
C SER A 934 -26.25 -21.95 6.32
N TYR A 935 -26.15 -22.94 5.43
CA TYR A 935 -25.09 -23.95 5.49
C TYR A 935 -23.69 -23.31 5.38
N TRP A 936 -23.48 -22.43 4.39
CA TRP A 936 -22.16 -21.81 4.13
C TRP A 936 -21.70 -20.92 5.29
N ALA A 937 -22.63 -20.17 5.89
CA ALA A 937 -22.40 -19.35 7.07
C ALA A 937 -22.11 -20.21 8.31
N ALA A 938 -22.92 -21.23 8.58
CA ALA A 938 -22.73 -22.14 9.71
C ALA A 938 -21.38 -22.88 9.66
N ALA A 939 -20.95 -23.29 8.46
CA ALA A 939 -19.69 -23.98 8.25
C ALA A 939 -18.45 -23.05 8.26
N SER A 940 -18.62 -21.73 8.46
CA SER A 940 -17.55 -20.73 8.44
C SER A 940 -16.69 -20.75 7.16
N GLN A 941 -17.35 -20.99 6.02
CA GLN A 941 -16.71 -21.16 4.71
C GLN A 941 -16.46 -19.85 3.96
N GLY A 942 -16.71 -18.68 4.56
CA GLY A 942 -16.43 -17.38 3.95
C GLY A 942 -17.33 -16.29 4.53
N ASN A 943 -17.21 -15.06 4.02
CA ASN A 943 -18.21 -14.03 4.30
C ASN A 943 -19.45 -14.31 3.44
N VAL A 944 -20.64 -14.37 4.04
CA VAL A 944 -21.92 -14.61 3.32
C VAL A 944 -22.77 -13.35 3.35
N PHE A 945 -23.26 -12.90 2.20
CA PHE A 945 -24.18 -11.77 2.06
C PHE A 945 -25.38 -12.19 1.24
N MET A 946 -26.58 -11.94 1.76
CA MET A 946 -27.83 -12.29 1.10
C MET A 946 -28.61 -11.06 0.63
N TYR A 947 -29.24 -11.14 -0.55
CA TYR A 947 -30.21 -10.15 -1.03
C TYR A 947 -31.55 -10.77 -1.44
N HIS A 948 -32.57 -9.93 -1.61
CA HIS A 948 -33.82 -10.25 -2.26
C HIS A 948 -34.32 -9.04 -3.09
N VAL A 949 -34.92 -9.27 -4.25
CA VAL A 949 -35.61 -8.23 -5.02
C VAL A 949 -37.12 -8.45 -4.95
N PRO A 950 -37.90 -7.48 -4.45
CA PRO A 950 -39.35 -7.62 -4.37
C PRO A 950 -40.04 -7.42 -5.73
N GLU A 951 -41.35 -7.66 -5.75
CA GLU A 951 -42.19 -7.42 -6.92
C GLU A 951 -42.41 -5.92 -7.14
N THR A 952 -42.22 -5.44 -8.38
CA THR A 952 -42.48 -4.05 -8.78
C THR A 952 -43.57 -4.01 -9.86
N SER A 953 -44.27 -2.88 -9.95
CA SER A 953 -45.33 -2.66 -10.94
C SER A 953 -44.82 -2.25 -12.33
N THR A 954 -43.50 -2.06 -12.49
CA THR A 954 -42.86 -1.71 -13.76
C THR A 954 -42.87 -2.89 -14.74
N GLN A 955 -43.15 -2.59 -16.02
CA GLN A 955 -43.43 -3.62 -17.04
C GLN A 955 -42.22 -4.51 -17.36
N SER A 956 -42.51 -5.75 -17.78
CA SER A 956 -41.48 -6.77 -17.99
C SER A 956 -40.47 -6.41 -19.08
N GLN A 957 -39.27 -6.01 -18.68
CA GLN A 957 -38.08 -6.04 -19.52
C GLN A 957 -37.52 -7.47 -19.62
N GLU A 958 -36.45 -7.62 -20.40
CA GLU A 958 -35.89 -8.89 -20.85
C GLU A 958 -35.20 -9.71 -19.75
N PHE A 959 -34.54 -9.02 -18.81
CA PHE A 959 -33.79 -9.63 -17.71
C PHE A 959 -34.51 -9.50 -16.37
N LEU A 960 -34.12 -10.33 -15.40
CA LEU A 960 -34.53 -10.16 -14.00
C LEU A 960 -33.92 -8.87 -13.42
N LEU A 961 -34.67 -8.18 -12.54
CA LEU A 961 -34.33 -6.85 -12.02
C LEU A 961 -32.96 -6.79 -11.33
N ASP A 962 -32.56 -7.85 -10.62
CA ASP A 962 -31.22 -7.91 -10.02
C ASP A 962 -30.11 -7.86 -11.08
N VAL A 963 -30.22 -8.63 -12.16
CA VAL A 963 -29.28 -8.58 -13.29
C VAL A 963 -29.27 -7.20 -13.94
N GLN A 964 -30.44 -6.59 -14.15
CA GLN A 964 -30.55 -5.23 -14.70
C GLN A 964 -29.78 -4.21 -13.85
N TYR A 965 -29.99 -4.23 -12.54
CA TYR A 965 -29.36 -3.29 -11.62
C TYR A 965 -27.86 -3.53 -11.43
N VAL A 966 -27.40 -4.79 -11.44
CA VAL A 966 -25.98 -5.16 -11.27
C VAL A 966 -25.12 -4.76 -12.47
N PHE A 967 -25.66 -4.80 -13.69
CA PHE A 967 -24.92 -4.45 -14.91
C PHE A 967 -25.25 -3.07 -15.48
N GLY A 968 -25.97 -2.24 -14.73
CA GLY A 968 -26.19 -0.85 -15.08
C GLY A 968 -27.12 -0.63 -16.28
N LEU A 969 -28.06 -1.54 -16.56
CA LEU A 969 -29.03 -1.40 -17.65
C LEU A 969 -29.77 -0.05 -17.68
N PRO A 970 -30.11 0.57 -16.53
CA PRO A 970 -30.69 1.93 -16.48
C PRO A 970 -29.82 3.05 -17.09
N PHE A 971 -28.54 2.79 -17.37
CA PHE A 971 -27.60 3.71 -17.99
C PHE A 971 -27.26 3.37 -19.45
N TYR A 972 -27.86 2.32 -20.03
CA TYR A 972 -27.66 1.98 -21.44
C TYR A 972 -28.41 3.00 -22.32
N PRO A 973 -27.84 3.52 -23.42
CA PRO A 973 -28.50 4.51 -24.27
C PRO A 973 -29.87 4.05 -24.81
N LYS A 974 -30.05 2.74 -25.03
CA LYS A 974 -31.32 2.12 -25.44
C LYS A 974 -32.45 2.27 -24.41
N TYR A 975 -32.11 2.33 -23.13
CA TYR A 975 -33.07 2.31 -22.01
C TYR A 975 -33.10 3.62 -21.22
N GLU A 976 -32.37 4.65 -21.65
CA GLU A 976 -32.21 5.93 -20.92
C GLU A 976 -33.54 6.59 -20.52
N ALA A 977 -34.56 6.50 -21.38
CA ALA A 977 -35.90 7.04 -21.16
C ALA A 977 -36.90 6.05 -20.52
N GLN A 978 -36.50 4.80 -20.25
CA GLN A 978 -37.38 3.76 -19.68
C GLN A 978 -37.29 3.64 -18.16
N PHE A 979 -36.17 4.07 -17.56
CA PHE A 979 -35.93 3.99 -16.12
C PHE A 979 -35.98 5.36 -15.45
N THR A 980 -36.59 5.41 -14.27
CA THR A 980 -36.64 6.58 -13.40
C THR A 980 -35.27 6.90 -12.78
N ASP A 981 -35.09 8.13 -12.31
CA ASP A 981 -33.87 8.51 -11.59
C ASP A 981 -33.70 7.76 -10.25
N GLU A 982 -34.80 7.29 -9.64
CA GLU A 982 -34.75 6.42 -8.45
C GLU A 982 -34.19 5.03 -8.80
N GLU A 983 -34.62 4.43 -9.91
CA GLU A 983 -34.09 3.14 -10.40
C GLU A 983 -32.63 3.25 -10.87
N LYS A 984 -32.26 4.37 -11.52
CA LYS A 984 -30.86 4.68 -11.86
C LYS A 984 -30.01 4.85 -10.60
N GLY A 985 -30.52 5.53 -9.58
CA GLY A 985 -29.87 5.67 -8.28
C GLY A 985 -29.66 4.32 -7.58
N LEU A 986 -30.70 3.49 -7.54
CA LEU A 986 -30.66 2.14 -6.98
C LEU A 986 -29.65 1.24 -7.71
N SER A 987 -29.65 1.23 -9.04
CA SER A 987 -28.67 0.50 -9.85
C SER A 987 -27.24 0.95 -9.56
N LEU A 988 -27.00 2.25 -9.41
CA LEU A 988 -25.67 2.78 -9.10
C LEU A 988 -25.17 2.32 -7.71
N GLN A 989 -26.06 2.27 -6.72
CA GLN A 989 -25.75 1.76 -5.38
C GLN A 989 -25.52 0.24 -5.37
N ILE A 990 -26.30 -0.52 -6.15
CA ILE A 990 -26.12 -1.96 -6.34
C ILE A 990 -24.77 -2.24 -7.03
N MET A 991 -24.43 -1.53 -8.11
CA MET A 991 -23.12 -1.63 -8.76
C MET A 991 -21.97 -1.35 -7.77
N GLN A 992 -22.11 -0.39 -6.86
CA GLN A 992 -21.11 -0.13 -5.80
C GLN A 992 -20.98 -1.31 -4.83
N TYR A 993 -22.08 -1.88 -4.32
CA TYR A 993 -22.03 -3.06 -3.45
C TYR A 993 -21.36 -4.26 -4.13
N LEU A 994 -21.73 -4.56 -5.37
CA LEU A 994 -21.15 -5.68 -6.11
C LEU A 994 -19.67 -5.45 -6.40
N SER A 995 -19.29 -4.23 -6.80
CA SER A 995 -17.89 -3.86 -7.01
C SER A 995 -17.05 -3.99 -5.74
N ASN A 996 -17.58 -3.55 -4.60
CA ASN A 996 -16.94 -3.71 -3.29
C ASN A 996 -16.77 -5.19 -2.92
N PHE A 997 -17.79 -6.03 -3.17
CA PHE A 997 -17.70 -7.47 -2.95
C PHE A 997 -16.65 -8.14 -3.87
N ILE A 998 -16.64 -7.80 -5.16
CA ILE A 998 -15.64 -8.29 -6.14
C ILE A 998 -14.23 -7.82 -5.76
N ASN A 999 -14.07 -6.64 -5.16
CA ASN A 999 -12.78 -6.14 -4.73
C ASN A 999 -12.31 -6.74 -3.38
N SER A 1000 -13.12 -6.64 -2.32
CA SER A 1000 -12.72 -6.93 -0.94
C SER A 1000 -13.24 -8.25 -0.39
N GLY A 1001 -14.36 -8.78 -0.91
CA GLY A 1001 -15.14 -9.87 -0.30
C GLY A 1001 -16.26 -9.39 0.61
N ASN A 1002 -16.49 -8.07 0.69
CA ASN A 1002 -17.50 -7.47 1.53
C ASN A 1002 -18.12 -6.24 0.81
N PRO A 1003 -19.45 -6.19 0.58
CA PRO A 1003 -20.08 -5.11 -0.17
C PRO A 1003 -19.96 -3.72 0.49
N ASN A 1004 -19.61 -3.64 1.77
CA ASN A 1004 -19.45 -2.37 2.49
C ASN A 1004 -18.11 -1.67 2.25
N TYR A 1005 -17.06 -2.41 1.84
CA TYR A 1005 -15.68 -1.93 1.82
C TYR A 1005 -15.06 -2.12 0.44
N PRO A 1006 -14.50 -1.07 -0.19
CA PRO A 1006 -13.82 -1.21 -1.49
C PRO A 1006 -12.50 -1.98 -1.35
N HIS A 1007 -11.82 -1.86 -0.22
CA HIS A 1007 -10.49 -2.44 0.04
C HIS A 1007 -10.54 -3.47 1.16
N SER A 1008 -9.93 -4.64 0.97
CA SER A 1008 -9.87 -5.68 2.01
C SER A 1008 -9.06 -5.28 3.24
N PHE A 1009 -8.14 -4.31 3.07
CA PHE A 1009 -7.24 -3.77 4.09
C PHE A 1009 -7.75 -2.49 4.78
N SER A 1010 -8.97 -2.03 4.49
CA SER A 1010 -9.63 -0.88 5.14
C SER A 1010 -11.00 -1.29 5.69
N ARG A 1011 -11.48 -0.59 6.72
CA ARG A 1011 -12.86 -0.69 7.23
C ARG A 1011 -13.59 0.65 7.18
N ARG A 1012 -13.07 1.63 6.42
CA ARG A 1012 -13.75 2.90 6.18
C ARG A 1012 -14.95 2.69 5.26
N MET A 1013 -16.06 3.34 5.60
CA MET A 1013 -17.26 3.42 4.77
C MET A 1013 -17.57 4.89 4.47
N LEU A 1014 -18.11 5.16 3.28
CA LEU A 1014 -18.50 6.52 2.86
C LEU A 1014 -19.89 6.97 3.37
N GLY A 1015 -20.74 6.03 3.83
CA GLY A 1015 -22.12 6.32 4.24
C GLY A 1015 -23.09 6.63 3.09
N VAL A 1016 -22.65 6.57 1.83
CA VAL A 1016 -23.46 6.80 0.62
C VAL A 1016 -24.48 5.67 0.36
N VAL A 1017 -24.15 4.46 0.81
CA VAL A 1017 -25.04 3.30 0.82
C VAL A 1017 -25.25 2.83 2.26
N PRO A 1018 -26.44 2.29 2.62
CA PRO A 1018 -26.64 1.68 3.92
C PRO A 1018 -25.66 0.53 4.21
N ALA A 1019 -25.43 0.24 5.49
CA ALA A 1019 -24.66 -0.95 5.84
C ALA A 1019 -25.41 -2.23 5.42
N TRP A 1020 -24.67 -3.18 4.85
CA TRP A 1020 -25.13 -4.52 4.52
C TRP A 1020 -24.49 -5.52 5.49
N PRO A 1021 -25.21 -5.96 6.54
CA PRO A 1021 -24.65 -6.89 7.50
C PRO A 1021 -24.46 -8.28 6.89
N MET A 1022 -23.51 -9.03 7.44
CA MET A 1022 -23.29 -10.43 7.07
C MET A 1022 -24.52 -11.28 7.42
N TYR A 1023 -24.78 -12.29 6.59
CA TYR A 1023 -25.73 -13.35 6.90
C TYR A 1023 -25.13 -14.26 7.98
N LEU A 1024 -25.90 -14.51 9.05
CA LEU A 1024 -25.50 -15.36 10.17
C LEU A 1024 -26.60 -16.39 10.43
N SER A 1025 -26.26 -17.67 10.55
CA SER A 1025 -27.21 -18.80 10.67
C SER A 1025 -27.80 -19.00 12.08
N SER A 1026 -27.62 -18.04 12.99
CA SER A 1026 -28.13 -18.08 14.38
C SER A 1026 -29.52 -17.44 14.48
N ASP A 1027 -30.32 -17.77 15.49
CA ASP A 1027 -31.69 -17.24 15.68
C ASP A 1027 -31.82 -15.70 15.72
N GLY A 1028 -30.74 -14.97 16.03
CA GLY A 1028 -30.68 -13.50 15.95
C GLY A 1028 -30.25 -12.92 14.59
N GLY A 1029 -29.96 -13.77 13.61
CA GLY A 1029 -29.34 -13.46 12.31
C GLY A 1029 -30.32 -13.43 11.14
N ASP A 1030 -30.08 -14.27 10.13
CA ASP A 1030 -30.86 -14.39 8.89
C ASP A 1030 -31.06 -13.05 8.13
N ASN A 1031 -30.07 -12.14 8.18
CA ASN A 1031 -30.15 -10.82 7.54
C ASN A 1031 -30.06 -10.93 6.01
N TYR A 1032 -30.88 -10.16 5.30
CA TYR A 1032 -30.73 -9.91 3.87
C TYR A 1032 -30.95 -8.43 3.53
N LYS A 1033 -30.41 -8.01 2.39
CA LYS A 1033 -30.64 -6.68 1.81
C LYS A 1033 -31.80 -6.75 0.81
N GLU A 1034 -32.81 -5.92 0.99
CA GLU A 1034 -33.89 -5.81 0.00
C GLU A 1034 -33.52 -4.74 -1.04
N PHE A 1035 -33.68 -5.05 -2.33
CA PHE A 1035 -33.37 -4.11 -3.42
C PHE A 1035 -34.58 -3.24 -3.75
N THR A 1036 -34.85 -2.29 -2.85
CA THR A 1036 -35.73 -1.13 -3.05
C THR A 1036 -34.90 0.16 -2.93
N ALA A 1037 -35.47 1.31 -3.32
CA ALA A 1037 -34.76 2.60 -3.31
C ALA A 1037 -34.19 3.02 -1.93
N SER A 1038 -34.73 2.48 -0.82
CA SER A 1038 -34.22 2.72 0.54
C SER A 1038 -33.21 1.67 1.04
N LEU A 1039 -32.99 0.59 0.27
CA LEU A 1039 -32.04 -0.49 0.57
C LEU A 1039 -32.10 -1.02 2.02
N PRO A 1040 -33.30 -1.40 2.54
CA PRO A 1040 -33.48 -1.77 3.93
C PRO A 1040 -32.83 -3.13 4.22
N THR A 1041 -32.36 -3.30 5.46
CA THR A 1041 -31.94 -4.61 5.96
C THR A 1041 -33.13 -5.27 6.64
N LEU A 1042 -33.53 -6.43 6.11
CA LEU A 1042 -34.62 -7.25 6.64
C LEU A 1042 -34.06 -8.57 7.19
N LYS A 1043 -34.90 -9.35 7.89
CA LYS A 1043 -34.53 -10.65 8.48
C LYS A 1043 -35.53 -11.73 8.11
N GLY A 1044 -35.05 -12.97 8.00
CA GLY A 1044 -35.90 -14.15 7.91
C GLY A 1044 -36.76 -14.21 6.65
N LEU A 1045 -36.16 -13.98 5.47
CA LEU A 1045 -36.85 -14.15 4.18
C LEU A 1045 -37.54 -15.51 4.14
N LYS A 1046 -38.84 -15.53 3.83
CA LYS A 1046 -39.60 -16.77 3.55
C LYS A 1046 -39.52 -17.85 4.65
N LYS A 1047 -39.27 -17.49 5.91
CA LYS A 1047 -38.97 -18.45 7.00
C LYS A 1047 -40.04 -19.52 7.23
N ALA A 1048 -41.33 -19.19 7.06
CA ALA A 1048 -42.43 -20.17 7.14
C ALA A 1048 -42.40 -21.16 5.96
N ASP A 1049 -42.44 -20.64 4.73
CA ASP A 1049 -42.44 -21.41 3.48
C ASP A 1049 -41.21 -22.32 3.37
N CYS A 1050 -40.04 -21.83 3.78
CA CYS A 1050 -38.81 -22.61 3.77
C CYS A 1050 -38.72 -23.64 4.90
N SER A 1051 -39.38 -23.45 6.05
CA SER A 1051 -39.52 -24.52 7.06
C SER A 1051 -40.54 -25.59 6.59
N PHE A 1052 -41.59 -25.21 5.85
CA PHE A 1052 -42.47 -26.17 5.19
C PHE A 1052 -41.67 -27.12 4.27
N TRP A 1053 -40.87 -26.58 3.35
CA TRP A 1053 -40.05 -27.40 2.44
C TRP A 1053 -38.89 -28.14 3.13
N SER A 1054 -38.13 -27.47 4.00
CA SER A 1054 -36.91 -28.04 4.60
C SER A 1054 -37.15 -28.94 5.82
N ASP A 1055 -38.21 -28.71 6.61
CA ASP A 1055 -38.51 -29.50 7.81
C ASP A 1055 -39.72 -30.41 7.64
N TYR A 1056 -40.88 -29.85 7.28
CA TYR A 1056 -42.12 -30.61 7.22
C TYR A 1056 -42.09 -31.65 6.09
N ILE A 1057 -41.81 -31.24 4.86
CA ILE A 1057 -41.70 -32.16 3.71
C ILE A 1057 -40.56 -33.17 3.88
N ARG A 1058 -39.43 -32.78 4.48
CA ARG A 1058 -38.32 -33.70 4.81
C ARG A 1058 -38.78 -34.83 5.75
N ARG A 1059 -39.55 -34.52 6.81
CA ARG A 1059 -40.11 -35.51 7.74
C ARG A 1059 -41.19 -36.36 7.07
N LEU A 1060 -42.06 -35.75 6.28
CA LEU A 1060 -43.12 -36.44 5.54
C LEU A 1060 -42.53 -37.46 4.54
N LYS A 1061 -41.49 -37.08 3.78
CA LYS A 1061 -40.78 -37.98 2.87
C LYS A 1061 -40.17 -39.18 3.61
N ALA A 1062 -39.53 -38.95 4.76
CA ALA A 1062 -38.97 -40.05 5.57
C ALA A 1062 -40.06 -41.03 6.05
N SER A 1063 -41.19 -40.52 6.56
CA SER A 1063 -42.30 -41.37 7.07
C SER A 1063 -43.13 -42.09 5.99
N THR A 1064 -43.06 -41.65 4.73
CA THR A 1064 -43.81 -42.24 3.61
C THR A 1064 -42.95 -43.16 2.74
N GLY A 1065 -41.62 -43.00 2.75
CA GLY A 1065 -40.70 -43.81 1.95
C GLY A 1065 -40.58 -45.28 2.37
N GLU A 1066 -40.70 -45.59 3.67
CA GLU A 1066 -40.52 -46.97 4.19
C GLU A 1066 -41.65 -47.95 3.81
N LYS A 1067 -42.75 -47.49 3.20
CA LYS A 1067 -43.92 -48.34 2.88
C LYS A 1067 -43.91 -48.97 1.48
N ASN A 1068 -42.87 -48.72 0.67
CA ASN A 1068 -42.78 -49.18 -0.73
C ASN A 1068 -41.76 -50.31 -0.98
N THR A 1069 -41.35 -51.07 0.04
CA THR A 1069 -40.70 -52.38 -0.16
C THR A 1069 -41.76 -53.50 -0.28
N PRO A 1070 -41.73 -54.35 -1.32
CA PRO A 1070 -42.54 -55.57 -1.34
C PRO A 1070 -42.10 -56.50 -0.20
N CYS A 1071 -43.06 -56.98 0.59
CA CYS A 1071 -42.76 -57.97 1.63
C CYS A 1071 -42.37 -59.32 1.02
N GLU A 1072 -41.08 -59.64 1.01
CA GLU A 1072 -40.67 -61.04 1.08
C GLU A 1072 -40.71 -61.52 2.54
N SER A 1073 -41.15 -62.75 2.72
CA SER A 1073 -41.53 -63.35 4.01
C SER A 1073 -40.34 -63.65 4.92
N LEU A 1074 -40.48 -63.36 6.23
CA LEU A 1074 -39.91 -64.17 7.30
C LEU A 1074 -40.62 -63.93 8.65
N ASP A 1075 -40.68 -64.99 9.45
CA ASP A 1075 -41.69 -65.32 10.44
C ASP A 1075 -41.93 -64.43 11.68
N ASN A 1076 -43.15 -64.60 12.19
CA ASN A 1076 -43.63 -64.39 13.56
C ASN A 1076 -42.57 -64.40 14.68
N ASN A 1077 -42.47 -63.30 15.43
CA ASN A 1077 -42.89 -63.21 16.84
C ASN A 1077 -42.39 -61.91 17.49
N LEU A 1078 -43.30 -61.00 17.88
CA LEU A 1078 -43.24 -60.15 19.08
C LEU A 1078 -44.42 -59.17 19.10
N SER A 1079 -45.20 -59.17 20.19
CA SER A 1079 -46.38 -58.32 20.36
C SER A 1079 -46.01 -56.87 20.70
N PRO A 1080 -46.58 -55.85 20.04
CA PRO A 1080 -46.40 -54.45 20.46
C PRO A 1080 -47.36 -54.07 21.61
N GLY A 1081 -46.83 -53.36 22.61
CA GLY A 1081 -47.61 -52.79 23.70
C GLY A 1081 -48.44 -51.55 23.28
N PRO A 1082 -49.46 -51.15 24.06
CA PRO A 1082 -50.41 -50.14 23.63
C PRO A 1082 -49.91 -48.70 23.88
N ASN A 1083 -49.39 -48.03 22.85
CA ASN A 1083 -49.31 -46.54 22.87
C ASN A 1083 -49.33 -45.83 21.49
N GLU A 1084 -49.72 -46.51 20.40
CA GLU A 1084 -49.85 -45.90 19.05
C GLU A 1084 -51.32 -45.85 18.55
N LYS A 1085 -52.25 -45.33 19.36
CA LYS A 1085 -53.66 -45.14 18.96
C LYS A 1085 -54.22 -43.74 19.25
N ARG A 1086 -53.42 -42.69 19.10
CA ARG A 1086 -53.88 -41.31 19.31
C ARG A 1086 -53.64 -40.29 18.19
N PHE A 1087 -53.02 -40.66 17.07
CA PHE A 1087 -52.82 -39.75 15.93
C PHE A 1087 -53.71 -40.04 14.70
N ILE A 1088 -54.27 -41.24 14.56
CA ILE A 1088 -55.21 -41.60 13.48
C ILE A 1088 -56.66 -41.53 14.00
N MET A 1089 -57.06 -40.38 14.54
CA MET A 1089 -58.49 -40.08 14.83
C MET A 1089 -58.82 -38.57 14.90
N LEU A 1090 -58.14 -37.74 14.09
CA LEU A 1090 -58.47 -36.30 13.98
C LEU A 1090 -58.76 -35.82 12.54
N ILE A 1091 -58.30 -36.52 11.50
CA ILE A 1091 -58.51 -36.12 10.10
C ILE A 1091 -59.93 -36.49 9.58
N SER A 1092 -60.68 -37.35 10.28
CA SER A 1092 -62.02 -37.79 9.88
C SER A 1092 -63.18 -36.96 10.46
N SER A 1093 -62.93 -35.93 11.29
CA SER A 1093 -64.00 -35.23 12.04
C SER A 1093 -64.43 -33.87 11.48
N VAL A 1094 -63.75 -33.32 10.46
CA VAL A 1094 -64.02 -31.95 9.96
C VAL A 1094 -64.95 -31.93 8.72
N ARG A 1095 -65.18 -33.07 8.07
CA ARG A 1095 -66.06 -33.17 6.86
C ARG A 1095 -67.55 -33.37 7.14
N LYS A 1096 -68.04 -33.18 8.38
CA LYS A 1096 -69.46 -33.46 8.74
C LYS A 1096 -70.26 -32.31 9.36
N THR A 1097 -69.71 -31.10 9.46
CA THR A 1097 -70.40 -29.92 10.00
C THR A 1097 -70.46 -28.77 8.98
N ALA A 1098 -70.99 -29.06 7.79
CA ALA A 1098 -71.27 -28.06 6.74
C ALA A 1098 -72.40 -28.54 5.81
N LYS A 1099 -73.47 -29.11 6.37
CA LYS A 1099 -74.74 -29.45 5.68
C LYS A 1099 -75.81 -29.78 6.72
N ASN A 1100 -76.54 -28.74 7.16
CA ASN A 1100 -77.92 -28.75 7.66
C ASN A 1100 -78.20 -27.44 8.42
N SER A 1101 -78.67 -26.42 7.70
CA SER A 1101 -79.28 -25.22 8.26
C SER A 1101 -80.16 -24.55 7.20
N ASP A 1102 -81.24 -25.25 6.81
CA ASP A 1102 -82.37 -24.72 6.06
C ASP A 1102 -83.61 -25.54 6.49
N GLY A 1103 -84.68 -24.88 6.91
CA GLY A 1103 -85.96 -25.51 7.29
C GLY A 1103 -86.49 -25.08 8.66
N ASP A 1104 -87.54 -24.26 8.67
CA ASP A 1104 -88.30 -23.81 9.86
C ASP A 1104 -88.99 -24.96 10.62
N GLY A 1105 -89.19 -24.78 11.94
CA GLY A 1105 -89.99 -25.68 12.79
C GLY A 1105 -89.65 -25.60 14.27
#